data_AF-A0A9X1NMA6-F1
#
_entry.id   AF-A0A9X1NMA6-F1
#
_cell.length_a   1.000
_cell.length_b   1.000
_cell.length_c   1.000
_cell.angle_alpha   90.00
_cell.angle_beta   90.00
_cell.angle_gamma   90.00
#
_symmetry.space_group_name_H-M   'P 1'
#
loop_
_entity.id
_entity.type
_entity.pdbx_description
1 polymer ?
#
loop_
_entity_poly.entity_id
_entity_poly.type
_entity_poly.pdbx_seq_one_letter_code
_entity_poly.pdbx_strand_id
1 'polypeptide(L)'
;MSLQGPHDRSWLQALGRGMNAAMAHRGEGSTSPYVSADAGVMLTSVRLAVRDRSPAGDQPMTSPDGRTVLVHNGEVYSSRDPRAPQWSPRSPGDTEFVLQQIHGSADPAAALRALSGMFALAWHDTVTGQVVLARDHFGVKPLVYSHTEGGILFASEPQALLSTGLVGAEVDPAEFVLRSWVRMDAADEHSWLRDVRVLPPAQYLSITAPRLHTRRFWSIEPQDTPVGAEEIRAAFDHALQERRAADVPRAAVLSGGVDSTAVLAGLRAAGEPVQAYVVRYQDGIGGSGEDARHAQEVAELLDTPLTVCDLDRRTAADLVSVLPGRLMRPLLHGAELAMYQLYRSISADGNVVVYSGHGADELWGYQDGGYFPIVDPAAPTHLHARHYLTHHLHARERPVWAQLIGWLARQLDVNLGEVHEQVWERVLAEYRSLPALDPLKRGRHHLLRRFLVYVNDMVDATSSSFTLEDRPVFQDVTLAELAFRAPEHLKYSQQPGSHKDLLKSALDDLLPASVRARPKQGFPSPTDPRYLDLLAQQADELGMPFGLPPLPAQLRRRLGVGEWMFLASSSAWLADLARPTTHPAAGGLMTASHPTWQWNTLTDAQEMDPQPARMPEAEAQEWCNFVLWQPTSLPDGCNEVIGTLRREAPPGRTEHTAGRTPWSAANPSAYRTEISGGGRRLRLKQFLYDWAFPAVDHPCLWGSPTRAVPIGEGRVVWLGTDYLGHPGAGARMARTTVEMSVLKGSFGDDEIRELFAGLRPAQEPVPARVLATPFHELSYWARYPVDMVSVPTGVFVMERKGRSHEGEWVATAQVPRFVSGQGLPTSVGGFRVQSAATFGDAGGARELEIVYLSDTGAELRLLLQRTGAGRLQFPPRPEKHPAHREVAQIGGRTVHLGYVDRDFGACEAVWRHPDGYDLRLLASAGAGLGRDGFAETVGRLDSALRLAGHEEVLA
;
A
#
# COMPACT_ATOMS: atom_id res chain seq x y z
N MET A 1 14.65 -2.79 -18.77
CA MET A 1 14.27 -1.75 -19.77
C MET A 1 15.45 -0.80 -19.89
N SER A 2 15.82 -0.38 -21.10
CA SER A 2 16.82 0.68 -21.27
C SER A 2 16.09 2.00 -21.53
N LEU A 3 16.64 3.11 -21.03
CA LEU A 3 16.19 4.45 -21.36
C LEU A 3 16.75 4.94 -22.71
N GLN A 4 17.21 4.03 -23.59
CA GLN A 4 17.64 4.39 -24.94
C GLN A 4 16.46 4.33 -25.93
N GLY A 5 15.92 5.50 -26.28
CA GLY A 5 14.90 5.71 -27.31
C GLY A 5 14.34 7.14 -27.26
N PRO A 6 13.66 7.63 -28.33
CA PRO A 6 12.92 8.88 -28.25
C PRO A 6 11.75 8.68 -27.29
N HIS A 7 11.93 9.04 -26.03
CA HIS A 7 10.87 9.02 -25.03
C HIS A 7 9.88 10.11 -25.39
N ASP A 8 8.73 9.70 -25.90
CA ASP A 8 7.65 10.64 -26.11
C ASP A 8 7.03 11.04 -24.76
N ARG A 9 6.32 12.17 -24.79
CA ARG A 9 5.63 12.73 -23.63
C ARG A 9 4.70 11.71 -22.95
N SER A 10 4.07 10.83 -23.73
CA SER A 10 3.15 9.79 -23.22
C SER A 10 3.85 8.75 -22.36
N TRP A 11 5.07 8.34 -22.71
CA TRP A 11 5.83 7.39 -21.91
C TRP A 11 6.17 7.96 -20.52
N LEU A 12 6.68 9.19 -20.44
CA LEU A 12 6.98 9.85 -19.16
C LEU A 12 5.72 10.07 -18.31
N GLN A 13 4.58 10.40 -18.94
CA GLN A 13 3.31 10.50 -18.24
C GLN A 13 2.85 9.15 -17.67
N ALA A 14 2.99 8.06 -18.43
CA ALA A 14 2.66 6.72 -17.95
C ALA A 14 3.58 6.29 -16.79
N LEU A 15 4.88 6.57 -16.92
CA LEU A 15 5.86 6.32 -15.86
C LEU A 15 5.50 7.09 -14.58
N GLY A 16 5.20 8.40 -14.70
CA GLY A 16 4.79 9.22 -13.56
C GLY A 16 3.52 8.72 -12.87
N ARG A 17 2.52 8.28 -13.65
CA ARG A 17 1.31 7.65 -13.10
C ARG A 17 1.64 6.35 -12.36
N GLY A 18 2.51 5.50 -12.91
CA GLY A 18 2.98 4.27 -12.27
C GLY A 18 3.74 4.51 -10.96
N MET A 19 4.51 5.58 -10.87
CA MET A 19 5.20 5.98 -9.64
C MET A 19 4.22 6.52 -8.59
N ASN A 20 3.23 7.35 -8.98
CA ASN A 20 2.18 7.82 -8.05
C ASN A 20 1.38 6.66 -7.46
N ALA A 21 1.02 5.72 -8.33
CA ALA A 21 0.38 4.46 -8.01
C ALA A 21 1.07 3.66 -6.89
N ALA A 22 2.40 3.61 -6.89
CA ALA A 22 3.19 2.96 -5.86
C ALA A 22 3.26 3.75 -4.55
N MET A 23 2.92 5.04 -4.56
CA MET A 23 2.91 5.93 -3.39
C MET A 23 1.51 6.36 -2.96
N ALA A 24 0.47 5.72 -3.48
CA ALA A 24 -0.93 6.12 -3.26
C ALA A 24 -1.35 6.08 -1.78
N HIS A 25 -0.68 5.29 -0.92
CA HIS A 25 -0.95 5.29 0.52
C HIS A 25 -0.61 6.62 1.21
N ARG A 26 0.25 7.44 0.61
CA ARG A 26 0.73 8.69 1.21
C ARG A 26 -0.22 9.88 1.04
N GLY A 27 -1.29 9.77 0.23
CA GLY A 27 -2.21 10.89 -0.03
C GLY A 27 -3.51 10.48 -0.72
N GLU A 28 -4.47 11.39 -0.78
CA GLU A 28 -5.85 11.13 -1.22
C GLU A 28 -6.01 11.08 -2.74
N GLY A 29 -5.07 11.64 -3.50
CA GLY A 29 -5.15 11.68 -4.97
C GLY A 29 -3.90 12.22 -5.65
N SER A 30 -3.83 12.13 -6.98
CA SER A 30 -2.74 12.70 -7.78
C SER A 30 -3.29 13.37 -9.03
N THR A 31 -2.63 14.43 -9.49
CA THR A 31 -2.96 15.05 -10.78
C THR A 31 -2.06 14.50 -11.90
N SER A 32 -2.31 14.96 -13.13
CA SER A 32 -1.48 14.58 -14.27
C SER A 32 -0.02 14.98 -14.07
N PRO A 33 0.97 14.08 -14.35
CA PRO A 33 2.38 14.44 -14.31
C PRO A 33 2.70 15.64 -15.22
N TYR A 34 3.52 16.56 -14.72
CA TYR A 34 4.17 17.56 -15.54
C TYR A 34 5.24 16.88 -16.39
N VAL A 35 5.27 17.19 -17.68
CA VAL A 35 6.37 16.82 -18.58
C VAL A 35 6.84 18.08 -19.29
N SER A 36 8.16 18.33 -19.30
CA SER A 36 8.76 19.48 -19.98
C SER A 36 8.53 19.42 -21.50
N ALA A 37 8.71 20.56 -22.17
CA ALA A 37 8.44 20.68 -23.61
C ALA A 37 9.34 19.78 -24.47
N ASP A 38 10.58 19.60 -24.03
CA ASP A 38 11.60 18.74 -24.64
C ASP A 38 11.51 17.26 -24.19
N ALA A 39 10.54 16.92 -23.34
CA ALA A 39 10.41 15.59 -22.71
C ALA A 39 11.68 15.13 -21.96
N GLY A 40 12.46 16.08 -21.41
CA GLY A 40 13.65 15.79 -20.59
C GLY A 40 13.36 15.66 -19.09
N VAL A 41 12.25 16.23 -18.61
CA VAL A 41 11.90 16.27 -17.17
C VAL A 41 10.46 15.87 -16.97
N MET A 42 10.22 14.99 -15.98
CA MET A 42 8.89 14.66 -15.48
C MET A 42 8.84 14.89 -13.98
N LEU A 43 7.80 15.60 -13.51
CA LEU A 43 7.52 15.80 -12.09
C LEU A 43 6.09 15.33 -11.80
N THR A 44 5.92 14.64 -10.69
CA THR A 44 4.61 14.13 -10.27
C THR A 44 4.53 14.01 -8.75
N SER A 45 3.31 13.92 -8.21
CA SER A 45 3.04 13.93 -6.78
C SER A 45 1.71 13.27 -6.46
N VAL A 46 1.68 12.53 -5.33
CA VAL A 46 0.45 12.15 -4.64
C VAL A 46 0.25 13.14 -3.50
N ARG A 47 -0.91 13.78 -3.46
CA ARG A 47 -1.20 14.89 -2.57
C ARG A 47 -2.00 14.43 -1.36
N LEU A 48 -1.47 14.70 -0.16
CA LEU A 48 -2.25 14.76 1.06
C LEU A 48 -2.69 16.22 1.28
N ALA A 49 -3.98 16.50 1.11
CA ALA A 49 -4.49 17.87 1.16
C ALA A 49 -4.72 18.33 2.62
N VAL A 50 -3.62 18.68 3.31
CA VAL A 50 -3.66 19.18 4.71
C VAL A 50 -4.11 20.64 4.78
N ARG A 51 -3.66 21.48 3.85
CA ARG A 51 -4.05 22.89 3.70
C ARG A 51 -4.52 23.16 2.27
N ASP A 52 -5.53 24.01 2.15
CA ASP A 52 -6.19 24.35 0.89
C ASP A 52 -6.64 23.12 0.09
N ARG A 53 -7.76 22.51 0.46
CA ARG A 53 -8.28 21.34 -0.25
C ARG A 53 -8.85 21.64 -1.64
N SER A 54 -8.71 22.87 -2.14
CA SER A 54 -9.13 23.23 -3.49
C SER A 54 -8.10 22.80 -4.55
N PRO A 55 -8.49 22.77 -5.84
CA PRO A 55 -7.57 22.55 -6.95
C PRO A 55 -6.46 23.59 -7.08
N ALA A 56 -6.58 24.76 -6.42
CA ALA A 56 -5.53 25.78 -6.45
C ALA A 56 -4.24 25.33 -5.74
N GLY A 57 -4.35 24.40 -4.78
CA GLY A 57 -3.21 23.79 -4.09
C GLY A 57 -2.64 22.55 -4.78
N ASP A 58 -3.15 22.18 -5.96
CA ASP A 58 -2.71 20.97 -6.66
C ASP A 58 -1.26 21.06 -7.14
N GLN A 59 -0.66 19.88 -7.23
CA GLN A 59 0.72 19.68 -7.65
C GLN A 59 0.78 18.70 -8.83
N PRO A 60 1.71 18.85 -9.78
CA PRO A 60 2.79 19.85 -9.82
C PRO A 60 2.31 21.30 -10.00
N MET A 61 2.83 22.21 -9.19
CA MET A 61 2.42 23.62 -9.20
C MET A 61 3.36 24.45 -10.07
N THR A 62 2.81 25.29 -10.94
CA THR A 62 3.59 26.10 -11.89
C THR A 62 3.45 27.60 -11.60
N SER A 63 4.58 28.33 -11.68
CA SER A 63 4.58 29.79 -11.55
C SER A 63 3.76 30.44 -12.68
N PRO A 64 3.17 31.63 -12.47
CA PRO A 64 2.33 32.27 -13.49
C PRO A 64 3.01 32.50 -14.85
N ASP A 65 4.32 32.68 -14.86
CA ASP A 65 5.14 32.85 -16.07
C ASP A 65 5.61 31.52 -16.71
N GLY A 66 5.26 30.37 -16.12
CA GLY A 66 5.66 29.05 -16.61
C GLY A 66 7.13 28.68 -16.36
N ARG A 67 7.89 29.51 -15.64
CA ARG A 67 9.33 29.30 -15.42
C ARG A 67 9.63 28.21 -14.40
N THR A 68 8.93 28.18 -13.29
CA THR A 68 9.23 27.29 -12.15
C THR A 68 8.09 26.31 -11.95
N VAL A 69 8.40 25.01 -11.96
CA VAL A 69 7.44 23.94 -11.69
C VAL A 69 7.89 23.17 -10.44
N LEU A 70 7.02 23.00 -9.46
CA LEU A 70 7.32 22.46 -8.14
C LEU A 70 6.45 21.24 -7.80
N VAL A 71 7.06 20.23 -7.21
CA VAL A 71 6.39 19.19 -6.40
C VAL A 71 6.97 19.18 -4.98
N HIS A 72 6.13 18.83 -4.01
CA HIS A 72 6.32 19.07 -2.59
C HIS A 72 5.61 18.00 -1.75
N ASN A 73 6.39 17.24 -0.98
CA ASN A 73 5.90 16.40 0.11
C ASN A 73 6.31 17.01 1.44
N GLY A 74 5.36 17.34 2.30
CA GLY A 74 5.57 17.93 3.61
C GLY A 74 4.83 19.25 3.81
N GLU A 75 5.25 19.99 4.81
CA GLU A 75 4.68 21.28 5.17
C GLU A 75 5.82 22.29 5.44
N VAL A 76 5.75 23.43 4.75
CA VAL A 76 6.58 24.61 5.07
C VAL A 76 5.76 25.59 5.87
N TYR A 77 6.06 25.70 7.16
CA TYR A 77 5.29 26.52 8.08
C TYR A 77 5.56 28.02 7.89
N SER A 78 6.81 28.39 7.62
CA SER A 78 7.22 29.78 7.46
C SER A 78 8.56 29.95 6.73
N SER A 79 9.05 31.18 6.66
CA SER A 79 10.41 31.51 6.23
C SER A 79 11.07 32.45 7.24
N ARG A 80 12.33 32.15 7.59
CA ARG A 80 13.20 32.98 8.44
C ARG A 80 13.73 34.22 7.73
N ASP A 81 13.68 34.20 6.39
CA ASP A 81 14.04 35.32 5.52
C ASP A 81 13.02 35.41 4.38
N PRO A 82 11.78 35.86 4.67
CA PRO A 82 10.69 35.85 3.71
C PRO A 82 10.95 36.88 2.62
N ARG A 83 11.06 36.41 1.38
CA ARG A 83 11.11 37.27 0.20
C ARG A 83 9.72 37.87 -0.06
N ALA A 84 9.69 39.08 -0.60
CA ALA A 84 8.44 39.71 -1.04
C ALA A 84 7.70 38.80 -2.04
N PRO A 85 6.35 38.76 -1.99
CA PRO A 85 5.57 37.97 -2.93
C PRO A 85 5.93 38.31 -4.38
N GLN A 86 6.13 37.26 -5.19
CA GLN A 86 6.49 37.40 -6.61
C GLN A 86 5.24 37.60 -7.47
N TRP A 87 4.08 37.15 -6.98
CA TRP A 87 2.75 37.37 -7.55
C TRP A 87 1.69 37.34 -6.45
N SER A 88 0.46 37.72 -6.77
CA SER A 88 -0.68 37.55 -5.87
C SER A 88 -1.00 36.05 -5.71
N PRO A 89 -0.94 35.47 -4.49
CA PRO A 89 -1.21 34.05 -4.28
C PRO A 89 -2.62 33.66 -4.75
N ARG A 90 -2.72 32.49 -5.37
CA ARG A 90 -3.96 31.84 -5.81
C ARG A 90 -4.46 30.82 -4.79
N SER A 91 -3.55 30.28 -3.99
CA SER A 91 -3.75 29.28 -2.95
C SER A 91 -3.24 29.84 -1.60
N PRO A 92 -3.97 29.63 -0.49
CA PRO A 92 -3.45 29.86 0.86
C PRO A 92 -2.57 28.71 1.37
N GLY A 93 -2.33 27.70 0.53
CA GLY A 93 -1.45 26.56 0.80
C GLY A 93 0.02 26.95 0.78
N ASP A 94 0.81 26.21 1.54
CA ASP A 94 2.25 26.39 1.68
C ASP A 94 3.03 26.10 0.38
N THR A 95 2.52 25.24 -0.49
CA THR A 95 3.16 24.90 -1.77
C THR A 95 3.37 26.14 -2.66
N GLU A 96 2.39 27.05 -2.73
CA GLU A 96 2.56 28.29 -3.51
C GLU A 96 3.50 29.28 -2.82
N PHE A 97 3.53 29.28 -1.47
CA PHE A 97 4.51 30.05 -0.72
C PHE A 97 5.94 29.58 -1.03
N VAL A 98 6.19 28.27 -1.00
CA VAL A 98 7.49 27.67 -1.37
C VAL A 98 7.86 28.01 -2.80
N LEU A 99 6.90 27.89 -3.73
CA LEU A 99 7.11 28.23 -5.13
C LEU A 99 7.56 29.70 -5.30
N GLN A 100 6.95 30.64 -4.56
CA GLN A 100 7.36 32.05 -4.59
C GLN A 100 8.76 32.27 -4.00
N GLN A 101 9.09 31.60 -2.88
CA GLN A 101 10.42 31.74 -2.26
C GLN A 101 11.54 31.19 -3.17
N ILE A 102 11.28 30.07 -3.85
CA ILE A 102 12.20 29.47 -4.82
C ILE A 102 12.32 30.38 -6.06
N HIS A 103 11.20 30.82 -6.63
CA HIS A 103 11.19 31.65 -7.83
C HIS A 103 11.92 32.98 -7.64
N GLY A 104 11.78 33.58 -6.45
CA GLY A 104 12.43 34.84 -6.08
C GLY A 104 13.93 34.72 -5.76
N SER A 105 14.52 33.52 -5.81
CA SER A 105 15.94 33.29 -5.50
C SER A 105 16.70 32.74 -6.70
N ALA A 106 17.85 33.35 -7.03
CA ALA A 106 18.79 32.78 -8.01
C ALA A 106 19.66 31.66 -7.41
N ASP A 107 19.77 31.59 -6.09
CA ASP A 107 20.55 30.56 -5.38
C ASP A 107 19.62 29.57 -4.67
N PRO A 108 19.60 28.29 -5.07
CA PRO A 108 18.86 27.24 -4.37
C PRO A 108 19.20 27.15 -2.88
N ALA A 109 20.46 27.34 -2.49
CA ALA A 109 20.87 27.22 -1.09
C ALA A 109 20.26 28.34 -0.23
N ALA A 110 20.23 29.57 -0.74
CA ALA A 110 19.63 30.71 -0.07
C ALA A 110 18.09 30.61 0.00
N ALA A 111 17.44 29.97 -0.98
CA ALA A 111 16.00 29.70 -0.91
C ALA A 111 15.71 28.67 0.19
N LEU A 112 16.39 27.53 0.16
CA LEU A 112 16.16 26.40 1.07
C LEU A 112 16.49 26.73 2.53
N ARG A 113 17.59 27.46 2.79
CA ARG A 113 17.99 27.88 4.15
C ARG A 113 16.98 28.82 4.83
N ALA A 114 16.17 29.51 4.04
CA ALA A 114 15.16 30.41 4.56
C ALA A 114 13.91 29.67 5.04
N LEU A 115 13.56 28.54 4.40
CA LEU A 115 12.35 27.78 4.72
C LEU A 115 12.42 27.18 6.13
N SER A 116 11.33 27.25 6.88
CA SER A 116 11.15 26.52 8.14
C SER A 116 10.02 25.51 7.95
N GLY A 117 10.34 24.22 8.06
CA GLY A 117 9.38 23.15 7.79
C GLY A 117 10.01 21.78 7.64
N MET A 118 9.15 20.81 7.38
CA MET A 118 9.49 19.43 7.03
C MET A 118 9.13 19.22 5.56
N PHE A 119 10.09 18.86 4.72
CA PHE A 119 9.86 18.85 3.27
C PHE A 119 10.84 17.96 2.51
N ALA A 120 10.31 17.33 1.47
CA ALA A 120 11.04 16.84 0.32
C ALA A 120 10.50 17.58 -0.91
N LEU A 121 11.35 18.34 -1.58
CA LEU A 121 10.98 19.22 -2.70
C LEU A 121 11.69 18.78 -3.97
N ALA A 122 11.02 18.93 -5.11
CA ALA A 122 11.67 18.95 -6.40
C ALA A 122 11.11 20.07 -7.28
N TRP A 123 11.98 20.86 -7.90
CA TRP A 123 11.54 21.86 -8.87
C TRP A 123 12.38 21.87 -10.13
N HIS A 124 11.74 22.30 -11.21
CA HIS A 124 12.32 22.49 -12.53
C HIS A 124 12.25 23.98 -12.91
N ASP A 125 13.40 24.57 -13.26
CA ASP A 125 13.48 25.88 -13.92
C ASP A 125 13.53 25.65 -15.43
N THR A 126 12.42 25.95 -16.12
CA THR A 126 12.23 25.70 -17.55
C THR A 126 13.10 26.60 -18.44
N VAL A 127 13.66 27.68 -17.90
CA VAL A 127 14.57 28.57 -18.63
C VAL A 127 15.99 28.03 -18.61
N THR A 128 16.44 27.52 -17.45
CA THR A 128 17.80 26.98 -17.31
C THR A 128 17.91 25.47 -17.58
N GLY A 129 16.78 24.76 -17.59
CA GLY A 129 16.71 23.30 -17.63
C GLY A 129 17.18 22.63 -16.33
N GLN A 130 17.41 23.40 -15.27
CA GLN A 130 17.89 22.89 -14.00
C GLN A 130 16.74 22.21 -13.22
N VAL A 131 17.01 21.02 -12.71
CA VAL A 131 16.17 20.36 -11.71
C VAL A 131 16.91 20.39 -10.38
N VAL A 132 16.20 20.70 -9.30
CA VAL A 132 16.76 20.60 -7.94
C VAL A 132 15.87 19.72 -7.09
N LEU A 133 16.48 18.75 -6.40
CA LEU A 133 15.84 17.93 -5.38
C LEU A 133 16.37 18.37 -4.02
N ALA A 134 15.54 18.57 -3.01
CA ALA A 134 15.97 19.03 -1.70
C ALA A 134 15.25 18.31 -0.56
N ARG A 135 15.98 18.01 0.51
CA ARG A 135 15.45 17.39 1.74
C ARG A 135 15.65 18.33 2.92
N ASP A 136 14.67 18.39 3.81
CA ASP A 136 14.65 19.31 4.95
C ASP A 136 15.83 19.15 5.93
N HIS A 137 15.89 20.08 6.87
CA HIS A 137 16.96 20.26 7.86
C HIS A 137 17.29 18.98 8.64
N PHE A 138 16.27 18.20 9.00
CA PHE A 138 16.40 17.02 9.88
C PHE A 138 16.07 15.70 9.15
N GLY A 139 15.68 15.78 7.87
CA GLY A 139 15.29 14.63 7.07
C GLY A 139 13.96 14.02 7.52
N VAL A 140 13.04 14.86 8.02
CA VAL A 140 11.69 14.43 8.44
C VAL A 140 10.96 13.77 7.29
N LYS A 141 11.02 14.36 6.09
CA LYS A 141 10.47 13.74 4.88
C LYS A 141 11.55 12.97 4.11
N PRO A 142 11.27 11.75 3.64
CA PRO A 142 12.25 10.96 2.90
C PRO A 142 12.34 11.41 1.43
N LEU A 143 13.54 11.22 0.88
CA LEU A 143 13.82 11.48 -0.54
C LEU A 143 14.94 10.56 -1.00
N VAL A 144 14.62 9.68 -1.94
CA VAL A 144 15.53 8.70 -2.54
C VAL A 144 15.65 8.93 -4.03
N TYR A 145 16.78 8.52 -4.62
CA TYR A 145 17.02 8.62 -6.04
C TYR A 145 17.88 7.46 -6.56
N SER A 146 17.82 7.22 -7.86
CA SER A 146 18.60 6.18 -8.53
C SER A 146 19.13 6.68 -9.87
N HIS A 147 20.34 6.25 -10.21
CA HIS A 147 20.94 6.46 -11.51
C HIS A 147 20.52 5.32 -12.43
N THR A 148 20.06 5.69 -13.63
CA THR A 148 19.63 4.75 -14.66
C THR A 148 20.33 5.07 -15.98
N GLU A 149 20.28 4.17 -16.96
CA GLU A 149 20.99 4.36 -18.25
C GLU A 149 20.59 5.63 -19.04
N GLY A 150 19.48 6.29 -18.72
CA GLY A 150 19.04 7.50 -19.40
C GLY A 150 18.45 8.56 -18.50
N GLY A 151 18.84 8.58 -17.22
CA GLY A 151 18.49 9.68 -16.34
C GLY A 151 18.56 9.35 -14.86
N ILE A 152 17.93 10.23 -14.08
CA ILE A 152 17.77 10.09 -12.63
C ILE A 152 16.29 9.92 -12.35
N LEU A 153 15.96 8.88 -11.60
CA LEU A 153 14.64 8.71 -11.00
C LEU A 153 14.72 9.12 -9.53
N PHE A 154 13.70 9.79 -9.02
CA PHE A 154 13.61 10.14 -7.61
C PHE A 154 12.18 9.95 -7.09
N ALA A 155 12.05 9.71 -5.80
CA ALA A 155 10.77 9.52 -5.14
C ALA A 155 10.91 9.72 -3.63
N SER A 156 9.78 9.81 -2.91
CA SER A 156 9.81 9.77 -1.45
C SER A 156 10.15 8.37 -0.91
N GLU A 157 9.86 7.31 -1.67
CA GLU A 157 10.04 5.92 -1.21
C GLU A 157 10.73 5.04 -2.28
N PRO A 158 11.58 4.07 -1.88
CA PRO A 158 12.24 3.15 -2.82
C PRO A 158 11.27 2.34 -3.68
N GLN A 159 10.10 1.95 -3.14
CA GLN A 159 9.09 1.17 -3.87
C GLN A 159 8.67 1.85 -5.17
N ALA A 160 8.57 3.19 -5.18
CA ALA A 160 8.22 3.93 -6.38
C ALA A 160 9.30 3.81 -7.47
N LEU A 161 10.58 3.82 -7.09
CA LEU A 161 11.69 3.59 -8.02
C LEU A 161 11.67 2.16 -8.57
N LEU A 162 11.50 1.17 -7.69
CA LEU A 162 11.46 -0.24 -8.08
C LEU A 162 10.27 -0.57 -8.99
N SER A 163 9.12 0.07 -8.76
CA SER A 163 7.90 -0.11 -9.56
C SER A 163 8.07 0.22 -11.05
N THR A 164 9.10 0.97 -11.39
CA THR A 164 9.41 1.32 -12.79
C THR A 164 10.06 0.18 -13.56
N GLY A 165 10.65 -0.80 -12.85
CA GLY A 165 11.50 -1.84 -13.45
C GLY A 165 12.79 -1.33 -14.08
N LEU A 166 13.14 -0.06 -13.87
CA LEU A 166 14.41 0.56 -14.28
C LEU A 166 15.47 0.50 -13.19
N VAL A 167 15.05 0.19 -11.95
CA VAL A 167 15.91 0.09 -10.77
C VAL A 167 15.79 -1.31 -10.19
N GLY A 168 16.93 -1.94 -9.90
CA GLY A 168 16.96 -3.29 -9.33
C GLY A 168 16.54 -3.31 -7.86
N ALA A 169 15.81 -4.37 -7.46
CA ALA A 169 15.44 -4.63 -6.07
C ALA A 169 16.57 -5.38 -5.31
N GLU A 170 17.82 -5.24 -5.73
CA GLU A 170 18.95 -5.95 -5.13
C GLU A 170 19.39 -5.28 -3.83
N VAL A 171 19.40 -6.03 -2.74
CA VAL A 171 19.98 -5.61 -1.46
C VAL A 171 21.50 -5.64 -1.56
N ASP A 172 22.15 -4.56 -1.11
CA ASP A 172 23.61 -4.53 -0.99
C ASP A 172 24.01 -5.31 0.28
N PRO A 173 24.74 -6.44 0.17
CA PRO A 173 25.09 -7.25 1.35
C PRO A 173 25.99 -6.51 2.34
N ALA A 174 26.88 -5.63 1.86
CA ALA A 174 27.76 -4.85 2.73
C ALA A 174 26.96 -3.81 3.50
N GLU A 175 26.05 -3.08 2.84
CA GLU A 175 25.15 -2.13 3.52
C GLU A 175 24.14 -2.85 4.45
N PHE A 176 23.65 -4.03 4.07
CA PHE A 176 22.81 -4.85 4.94
C PHE A 176 23.52 -5.22 6.24
N VAL A 177 24.76 -5.73 6.14
CA VAL A 177 25.59 -6.07 7.31
C VAL A 177 25.92 -4.82 8.12
N LEU A 178 26.36 -3.74 7.45
CA LEU A 178 26.71 -2.46 8.06
C LEU A 178 25.56 -1.88 8.90
N ARG A 179 24.38 -1.72 8.31
CA ARG A 179 23.22 -1.11 8.96
C ARG A 179 22.62 -2.00 10.04
N SER A 180 22.73 -3.32 9.90
CA SER A 180 22.37 -4.28 10.94
C SER A 180 23.39 -4.30 12.09
N TRP A 181 24.65 -4.01 11.81
CA TRP A 181 25.72 -3.94 12.80
C TRP A 181 25.63 -2.67 13.65
N VAL A 182 25.52 -1.50 13.00
CA VAL A 182 25.41 -0.21 13.71
C VAL A 182 24.06 -0.06 14.39
N ARG A 183 22.98 -0.56 13.75
CA ARG A 183 21.58 -0.51 14.21
C ARG A 183 21.11 0.94 14.43
N MET A 184 20.07 1.36 13.70
CA MET A 184 19.47 2.69 13.85
C MET A 184 20.37 3.86 13.39
N ASP A 185 21.06 3.69 12.25
CA ASP A 185 21.85 4.73 11.55
C ASP A 185 21.36 4.86 10.10
N ALA A 186 21.09 6.09 9.64
CA ALA A 186 20.37 6.32 8.38
C ALA A 186 20.77 7.56 7.56
N ALA A 187 21.83 8.31 7.92
CA ALA A 187 22.02 9.66 7.36
C ALA A 187 23.22 9.88 6.43
N ASP A 188 23.63 8.82 5.76
CA ASP A 188 24.49 8.93 4.60
C ASP A 188 23.66 8.81 3.31
N GLU A 189 24.36 8.82 2.17
CA GLU A 189 23.72 8.73 0.86
C GLU A 189 23.36 7.29 0.46
N HIS A 190 23.71 6.30 1.27
CA HIS A 190 23.50 4.90 0.96
C HIS A 190 22.14 4.44 1.48
N SER A 191 21.54 3.47 0.79
CA SER A 191 20.34 2.77 1.24
C SER A 191 20.67 1.30 1.48
N TRP A 192 19.66 0.50 1.83
CA TRP A 192 19.82 -0.96 1.89
C TRP A 192 19.88 -1.61 0.49
N LEU A 193 19.43 -0.89 -0.55
CA LEU A 193 19.40 -1.37 -1.93
C LEU A 193 20.60 -0.82 -2.70
N ARG A 194 21.21 -1.67 -3.52
CA ARG A 194 22.46 -1.38 -4.26
C ARG A 194 22.36 -0.14 -5.14
N ASP A 195 21.26 -0.02 -5.88
CA ASP A 195 21.06 1.01 -6.90
C ASP A 195 20.23 2.20 -6.41
N VAL A 196 19.86 2.24 -5.13
CA VAL A 196 19.10 3.35 -4.53
C VAL A 196 19.98 4.13 -3.58
N ARG A 197 19.99 5.46 -3.77
CA ARG A 197 20.63 6.44 -2.91
C ARG A 197 19.60 7.23 -2.14
N VAL A 198 19.98 7.67 -0.95
CA VAL A 198 19.18 8.56 -0.10
C VAL A 198 19.74 9.96 -0.23
N LEU A 199 18.90 11.00 -0.36
CA LEU A 199 19.37 12.37 -0.23
C LEU A 199 19.53 12.66 1.28
N PRO A 200 20.72 13.01 1.79
CA PRO A 200 20.90 13.25 3.22
C PRO A 200 20.19 14.54 3.68
N PRO A 201 19.88 14.67 4.98
CA PRO A 201 19.28 15.88 5.53
C PRO A 201 20.09 17.15 5.28
N ALA A 202 19.36 18.26 5.08
CA ALA A 202 19.89 19.60 4.83
C ALA A 202 20.72 19.71 3.54
N GLN A 203 20.49 18.83 2.58
CA GLN A 203 21.16 18.82 1.28
C GLN A 203 20.18 18.97 0.13
N TYR A 204 20.71 19.46 -0.98
CA TYR A 204 20.03 19.46 -2.27
C TYR A 204 20.94 18.88 -3.35
N LEU A 205 20.30 18.23 -4.32
CA LEU A 205 20.89 17.71 -5.53
C LEU A 205 20.51 18.63 -6.69
N SER A 206 21.49 19.30 -7.29
CA SER A 206 21.29 20.09 -8.50
C SER A 206 21.65 19.27 -9.73
N ILE A 207 20.70 19.18 -10.65
CA ILE A 207 20.77 18.40 -11.88
C ILE A 207 20.77 19.38 -13.05
N THR A 208 21.85 19.39 -13.82
CA THR A 208 21.97 20.16 -15.06
C THR A 208 22.74 19.30 -16.04
N ALA A 209 22.02 18.57 -16.90
CA ALA A 209 22.60 17.50 -17.71
C ALA A 209 23.92 17.94 -18.40
N PRO A 210 25.01 17.15 -18.30
CA PRO A 210 25.16 15.85 -17.62
C PRO A 210 25.66 15.95 -16.16
N ARG A 211 25.66 17.14 -15.56
CA ARG A 211 26.26 17.41 -14.25
C ARG A 211 25.27 17.20 -13.11
N LEU A 212 25.78 16.59 -12.05
CA LEU A 212 25.08 16.39 -10.79
C LEU A 212 25.94 16.95 -9.65
N HIS A 213 25.34 17.81 -8.83
CA HIS A 213 26.03 18.43 -7.70
C HIS A 213 25.19 18.33 -6.43
N THR A 214 25.68 17.59 -5.45
CA THR A 214 25.12 17.57 -4.10
C THR A 214 25.75 18.68 -3.27
N ARG A 215 24.92 19.49 -2.62
CA ARG A 215 25.38 20.58 -1.74
C ARG A 215 24.55 20.63 -0.48
N ARG A 216 25.20 20.94 0.64
CA ARG A 216 24.55 21.23 1.91
C ARG A 216 24.09 22.69 1.94
N PHE A 217 22.84 22.95 2.31
CA PHE A 217 22.33 24.31 2.48
C PHE A 217 22.28 24.75 3.94
N TRP A 218 22.24 23.81 4.89
CA TRP A 218 22.21 24.09 6.32
C TRP A 218 23.07 23.09 7.13
N SER A 219 23.75 23.59 8.16
CA SER A 219 24.40 22.82 9.21
C SER A 219 24.13 23.51 10.54
N ILE A 220 24.02 22.71 11.60
CA ILE A 220 23.92 23.25 12.95
C ILE A 220 25.33 23.51 13.47
N GLU A 221 25.63 24.77 13.80
CA GLU A 221 26.94 25.14 14.33
C GLU A 221 26.90 25.04 15.86
N PRO A 222 27.62 24.09 16.48
CA PRO A 222 27.60 23.94 17.92
C PRO A 222 28.35 25.09 18.60
N GLN A 223 27.74 25.69 19.62
CA GLN A 223 28.33 26.79 20.41
C GLN A 223 28.17 26.50 21.90
N ASP A 224 28.90 27.18 22.78
CA ASP A 224 28.79 27.03 24.24
C ASP A 224 28.38 28.36 24.90
N THR A 225 27.25 28.90 24.46
CA THR A 225 26.72 30.19 24.93
C THR A 225 25.45 29.97 25.74
N PRO A 226 25.34 30.51 26.97
CA PRO A 226 24.15 30.35 27.80
C PRO A 226 22.86 30.73 27.05
N VAL A 227 21.83 29.91 27.23
CA VAL A 227 20.49 30.11 26.66
C VAL A 227 19.50 30.21 27.82
N GLY A 228 18.61 31.20 27.75
CA GLY A 228 17.60 31.43 28.79
C GLY A 228 16.39 30.52 28.64
N ALA A 229 15.76 30.15 29.76
CA ALA A 229 14.51 29.39 29.79
C ALA A 229 13.38 30.08 29.00
N GLU A 230 13.28 31.42 29.09
CA GLU A 230 12.28 32.22 28.37
C GLU A 230 12.44 32.15 26.85
N GLU A 231 13.68 32.12 26.35
CA GLU A 231 13.97 32.03 24.92
C GLU A 231 13.60 30.65 24.36
N ILE A 232 13.89 29.60 25.12
CA ILE A 232 13.50 28.22 24.77
C ILE A 232 11.97 28.10 24.76
N ARG A 233 11.31 28.68 25.77
CA ARG A 233 9.85 28.67 25.84
C ARG A 233 9.21 29.41 24.67
N ALA A 234 9.71 30.59 24.33
CA ALA A 234 9.23 31.37 23.19
C ALA A 234 9.43 30.63 21.87
N ALA A 235 10.58 29.97 21.68
CA ALA A 235 10.83 29.15 20.50
C ALA A 235 9.91 27.92 20.44
N PHE A 236 9.60 27.31 21.59
CA PHE A 236 8.65 26.20 21.66
C PHE A 236 7.23 26.62 21.30
N ASP A 237 6.75 27.73 21.89
CA ASP A 237 5.43 28.28 21.57
C ASP A 237 5.32 28.67 20.10
N HIS A 238 6.38 29.25 19.53
CA HIS A 238 6.45 29.58 18.10
C HIS A 238 6.39 28.32 17.23
N ALA A 239 7.24 27.32 17.52
CA ALA A 239 7.27 26.05 16.79
C ALA A 239 5.90 25.34 16.79
N LEU A 240 5.22 25.36 17.95
CA LEU A 240 3.89 24.80 18.12
C LEU A 240 2.86 25.62 17.34
N GLN A 241 2.89 26.95 17.44
CA GLN A 241 1.96 27.84 16.75
C GLN A 241 2.00 27.66 15.23
N GLU A 242 3.20 27.57 14.66
CA GLU A 242 3.41 27.36 13.22
C GLU A 242 2.84 26.03 12.73
N ARG A 243 3.04 24.96 13.52
CA ARG A 243 2.57 23.60 13.19
C ARG A 243 1.06 23.43 13.30
N ARG A 244 0.31 24.41 13.84
CA ARG A 244 -1.16 24.35 13.96
C ARG A 244 -1.93 24.66 12.67
N ALA A 245 -1.26 25.09 11.60
CA ALA A 245 -1.95 25.40 10.34
C ALA A 245 -2.39 24.10 9.62
N ALA A 246 -3.69 23.79 9.62
CA ALA A 246 -4.28 22.62 8.94
C ALA A 246 -5.81 22.78 8.76
N ASP A 247 -6.37 22.30 7.66
CA ASP A 247 -7.82 22.31 7.37
C ASP A 247 -8.50 20.96 7.65
N VAL A 248 -7.80 20.07 8.36
CA VAL A 248 -8.15 18.66 8.58
C VAL A 248 -8.10 18.28 10.06
N PRO A 249 -8.72 17.14 10.47
CA PRO A 249 -8.70 16.67 11.86
C PRO A 249 -7.30 16.30 12.36
N ARG A 250 -7.09 16.47 13.66
CA ARG A 250 -5.78 16.47 14.31
C ARG A 250 -5.76 15.58 15.55
N ALA A 251 -4.67 14.86 15.71
CA ALA A 251 -4.37 14.03 16.88
C ALA A 251 -3.02 14.41 17.50
N ALA A 252 -2.79 13.97 18.74
CA ALA A 252 -1.50 14.06 19.40
C ALA A 252 -1.07 12.70 19.96
N VAL A 253 0.21 12.38 19.86
CA VAL A 253 0.78 11.20 20.51
C VAL A 253 1.14 11.53 21.95
N LEU A 254 0.75 10.68 22.90
CA LEU A 254 1.01 10.86 24.33
C LEU A 254 1.60 9.59 24.96
N SER A 255 2.88 9.64 25.34
CA SER A 255 3.54 8.56 26.11
C SER A 255 3.48 8.76 27.62
N GLY A 256 3.10 9.97 28.07
CA GLY A 256 3.24 10.41 29.45
C GLY A 256 4.68 10.83 29.84
N GLY A 257 5.63 10.81 28.91
CA GLY A 257 6.94 11.44 29.07
C GLY A 257 6.90 12.96 28.85
N VAL A 258 7.96 13.64 29.30
CA VAL A 258 8.11 15.11 29.23
C VAL A 258 7.78 15.68 27.85
N ASP A 259 8.27 15.05 26.78
CA ASP A 259 8.22 15.60 25.42
C ASP A 259 6.79 15.65 24.89
N SER A 260 6.10 14.49 24.89
CA SER A 260 4.71 14.40 24.44
C SER A 260 3.76 15.17 25.35
N THR A 261 4.04 15.22 26.66
CA THR A 261 3.23 16.00 27.60
C THR A 261 3.37 17.49 27.34
N ALA A 262 4.57 18.01 27.09
CA ALA A 262 4.79 19.41 26.75
C ALA A 262 4.04 19.80 25.46
N VAL A 263 4.11 18.95 24.42
CA VAL A 263 3.38 19.17 23.17
C VAL A 263 1.87 19.21 23.42
N LEU A 264 1.32 18.22 24.12
CA LEU A 264 -0.12 18.18 24.40
C LEU A 264 -0.58 19.36 25.26
N ALA A 265 0.16 19.68 26.33
CA ALA A 265 -0.14 20.81 27.19
C ALA A 265 -0.06 22.14 26.43
N GLY A 266 0.94 22.32 25.57
CA GLY A 266 1.07 23.49 24.69
C GLY A 266 -0.11 23.63 23.73
N LEU A 267 -0.52 22.54 23.07
CA LEU A 267 -1.70 22.52 22.19
C LEU A 267 -2.97 22.91 22.95
N ARG A 268 -3.18 22.33 24.15
CA ARG A 268 -4.34 22.65 25.00
C ARG A 268 -4.34 24.10 25.48
N ALA A 269 -3.20 24.62 25.92
CA ALA A 269 -3.04 26.02 26.31
C ALA A 269 -3.34 26.98 25.14
N ALA A 270 -3.02 26.57 23.92
CA ALA A 270 -3.31 27.31 22.69
C ALA A 270 -4.77 27.14 22.20
N GLY A 271 -5.61 26.42 22.95
CA GLY A 271 -7.02 26.18 22.62
C GLY A 271 -7.25 25.18 21.49
N GLU A 272 -6.25 24.35 21.18
CA GLU A 272 -6.32 23.41 20.07
C GLU A 272 -7.13 22.15 20.45
N PRO A 273 -8.22 21.82 19.72
CA PRO A 273 -8.96 20.59 19.96
C PRO A 273 -8.21 19.38 19.37
N VAL A 274 -7.63 18.57 20.26
CA VAL A 274 -6.93 17.33 19.88
C VAL A 274 -7.36 16.17 20.76
N GLN A 275 -7.37 14.98 20.18
CA GLN A 275 -7.44 13.72 20.90
C GLN A 275 -6.03 13.14 21.05
N ALA A 276 -5.73 12.63 22.25
CA ALA A 276 -4.47 12.00 22.55
C ALA A 276 -4.52 10.49 22.28
N TYR A 277 -3.39 9.90 21.87
CA TYR A 277 -3.25 8.47 21.60
C TYR A 277 -2.01 7.91 22.27
N VAL A 278 -2.14 6.73 22.88
CA VAL A 278 -1.02 6.00 23.49
C VAL A 278 -1.04 4.54 23.06
N VAL A 279 0.12 3.95 22.79
CA VAL A 279 0.22 2.50 22.54
C VAL A 279 0.27 1.75 23.87
N ARG A 280 -0.42 0.62 23.96
CA ARG A 280 -0.32 -0.29 25.11
C ARG A 280 0.03 -1.69 24.63
N TYR A 281 1.18 -2.18 25.06
CA TYR A 281 1.54 -3.58 24.85
C TYR A 281 0.70 -4.47 25.77
N GLN A 282 0.15 -5.53 25.21
CA GLN A 282 -0.53 -6.58 25.96
C GLN A 282 0.37 -7.79 26.14
N ASP A 283 -0.13 -8.82 26.82
CA ASP A 283 0.45 -10.17 26.74
C ASP A 283 1.91 -10.33 27.19
N GLY A 284 2.47 -9.31 27.86
CA GLY A 284 3.86 -9.28 28.31
C GLY A 284 4.88 -8.94 27.22
N ILE A 285 4.45 -8.56 26.01
CA ILE A 285 5.38 -8.26 24.90
C ILE A 285 6.02 -6.87 25.00
N GLY A 286 5.60 -6.01 25.93
CA GLY A 286 6.21 -4.68 26.11
C GLY A 286 6.39 -4.30 27.58
N GLY A 287 6.94 -5.20 28.39
CA GLY A 287 7.32 -4.88 29.76
C GLY A 287 6.15 -4.49 30.68
N SER A 288 6.37 -3.51 31.57
CA SER A 288 5.44 -3.16 32.67
C SER A 288 4.18 -2.40 32.27
N GLY A 289 4.05 -1.94 31.01
CA GLY A 289 2.86 -1.23 30.52
C GLY A 289 2.64 0.16 31.15
N GLU A 290 3.69 0.77 31.69
CA GLU A 290 3.62 2.02 32.45
C GLU A 290 3.25 3.25 31.61
N ASP A 291 3.60 3.28 30.32
CA ASP A 291 3.32 4.41 29.41
C ASP A 291 1.83 4.70 29.29
N ALA A 292 0.98 3.68 29.16
CA ALA A 292 -0.47 3.87 29.08
C ALA A 292 -1.04 4.47 30.38
N ARG A 293 -0.53 4.04 31.54
CA ARG A 293 -0.92 4.59 32.85
C ARG A 293 -0.46 6.04 32.99
N HIS A 294 0.77 6.34 32.57
CA HIS A 294 1.35 7.68 32.60
C HIS A 294 0.63 8.63 31.64
N ALA A 295 0.27 8.17 30.45
CA ALA A 295 -0.51 8.92 29.49
C ALA A 295 -1.93 9.20 30.02
N GLN A 296 -2.57 8.19 30.64
CA GLN A 296 -3.89 8.36 31.26
C GLN A 296 -3.89 9.45 32.34
N GLU A 297 -2.89 9.42 33.23
CA GLU A 297 -2.72 10.46 34.26
C GLU A 297 -2.59 11.86 33.65
N VAL A 298 -1.77 12.01 32.60
CA VAL A 298 -1.57 13.30 31.93
C VAL A 298 -2.84 13.76 31.19
N ALA A 299 -3.53 12.85 30.53
CA ALA A 299 -4.77 13.13 29.81
C ALA A 299 -5.88 13.63 30.76
N GLU A 300 -6.00 13.03 31.95
CA GLU A 300 -6.91 13.48 33.00
C GLU A 300 -6.54 14.88 33.53
N LEU A 301 -5.25 15.14 33.78
CA LEU A 301 -4.77 16.44 34.24
C LEU A 301 -5.00 17.57 33.22
N LEU A 302 -4.93 17.25 31.93
CA LEU A 302 -5.10 18.20 30.82
C LEU A 302 -6.50 18.22 30.22
N ASP A 303 -7.45 17.50 30.84
CA ASP A 303 -8.83 17.33 30.37
C ASP A 303 -8.89 17.07 28.85
N THR A 304 -8.20 16.00 28.44
CA THR A 304 -8.04 15.61 27.03
C THR A 304 -8.48 14.16 26.85
N PRO A 305 -9.31 13.83 25.85
CA PRO A 305 -9.64 12.44 25.53
C PRO A 305 -8.39 11.63 25.16
N LEU A 306 -8.25 10.42 25.69
CA LEU A 306 -7.15 9.50 25.41
C LEU A 306 -7.67 8.19 24.82
N THR A 307 -7.13 7.80 23.66
CA THR A 307 -7.34 6.47 23.07
C THR A 307 -6.13 5.58 23.35
N VAL A 308 -6.39 4.39 23.89
CA VAL A 308 -5.37 3.35 24.09
C VAL A 308 -5.36 2.41 22.90
N CYS A 309 -4.22 2.34 22.22
CA CYS A 309 -3.99 1.55 21.01
C CYS A 309 -3.30 0.24 21.41
N ASP A 310 -4.06 -0.83 21.52
CA ASP A 310 -3.55 -2.11 21.99
C ASP A 310 -2.69 -2.82 20.94
N LEU A 311 -1.53 -3.33 21.37
CA LEU A 311 -0.64 -4.19 20.60
C LEU A 311 -0.44 -5.50 21.36
N ASP A 312 -1.13 -6.55 20.92
CA ASP A 312 -1.00 -7.90 21.46
C ASP A 312 0.10 -8.71 20.77
N ARG A 313 0.40 -9.89 21.32
CA ARG A 313 1.45 -10.79 20.82
C ARG A 313 1.23 -11.22 19.37
N ARG A 314 -0.01 -11.53 19.01
CA ARG A 314 -0.35 -12.07 17.69
C ARG A 314 -0.24 -10.98 16.64
N THR A 315 -0.85 -9.83 16.92
CA THR A 315 -0.76 -8.64 16.09
C THR A 315 0.70 -8.23 15.89
N ALA A 316 1.53 -8.24 16.94
CA ALA A 316 2.95 -7.95 16.83
C ALA A 316 3.70 -8.94 15.90
N ALA A 317 3.42 -10.25 16.02
CA ALA A 317 4.02 -11.27 15.16
C ALA A 317 3.58 -11.15 13.69
N ASP A 318 2.30 -10.87 13.45
CA ASP A 318 1.75 -10.69 12.10
C ASP A 318 2.42 -9.51 11.39
N LEU A 319 2.67 -8.42 12.12
CA LEU A 319 3.36 -7.24 11.60
C LEU A 319 4.81 -7.51 11.19
N VAL A 320 5.49 -8.50 11.78
CA VAL A 320 6.88 -8.88 11.39
C VAL A 320 6.96 -9.34 9.94
N SER A 321 5.89 -9.92 9.39
CA SER A 321 5.82 -10.33 7.98
C SER A 321 5.43 -9.20 7.02
N VAL A 322 4.78 -8.14 7.51
CA VAL A 322 4.13 -7.12 6.66
C VAL A 322 4.92 -5.82 6.63
N LEU A 323 5.33 -5.35 7.81
CA LEU A 323 5.98 -4.06 7.97
C LEU A 323 7.31 -3.91 7.20
N PRO A 324 8.16 -4.95 7.06
CA PRO A 324 9.44 -4.79 6.35
C PRO A 324 9.31 -4.40 4.88
N GLY A 325 8.28 -4.89 4.18
CA GLY A 325 7.99 -4.48 2.79
C GLY A 325 7.49 -3.03 2.69
N ARG A 326 6.87 -2.50 3.75
CA ARG A 326 6.49 -1.07 3.84
C ARG A 326 7.68 -0.17 4.15
N LEU A 327 8.54 -0.59 5.08
CA LEU A 327 9.72 0.19 5.49
C LEU A 327 10.91 0.05 4.51
N MET A 328 10.86 -0.93 3.60
CA MET A 328 11.97 -1.32 2.71
C MET A 328 13.27 -1.63 3.44
N ARG A 329 13.15 -2.29 4.60
CA ARG A 329 14.26 -2.70 5.45
C ARG A 329 13.79 -3.73 6.48
N PRO A 330 14.70 -4.50 7.10
CA PRO A 330 14.34 -5.37 8.22
C PRO A 330 13.95 -4.54 9.46
N LEU A 331 13.21 -5.17 10.38
CA LEU A 331 12.89 -4.55 11.66
C LEU A 331 14.12 -4.58 12.56
N LEU A 332 14.47 -3.42 13.08
CA LEU A 332 15.59 -3.25 13.99
C LEU A 332 15.11 -3.03 15.43
N HIS A 333 13.88 -2.56 15.65
CA HIS A 333 13.35 -2.27 16.98
C HIS A 333 11.83 -2.49 17.06
N GLY A 334 11.34 -3.00 18.20
CA GLY A 334 9.89 -3.14 18.44
C GLY A 334 9.09 -1.82 18.43
N ALA A 335 9.77 -0.66 18.42
CA ALA A 335 9.11 0.64 18.30
C ALA A 335 8.45 0.80 16.92
N GLU A 336 9.01 0.17 15.88
CA GLU A 336 8.42 0.15 14.53
C GLU A 336 7.01 -0.48 14.54
N LEU A 337 6.83 -1.57 15.31
CA LEU A 337 5.53 -2.23 15.47
C LEU A 337 4.53 -1.35 16.22
N ALA A 338 4.98 -0.72 17.31
CA ALA A 338 4.15 0.16 18.13
C ALA A 338 3.71 1.42 17.39
N MET A 339 4.60 2.08 16.65
CA MET A 339 4.26 3.26 15.86
C MET A 339 3.28 2.90 14.74
N TYR A 340 3.49 1.78 14.05
CA TYR A 340 2.53 1.30 13.05
C TYR A 340 1.14 1.06 13.65
N GLN A 341 1.05 0.39 14.80
CA GLN A 341 -0.22 0.19 15.51
C GLN A 341 -0.87 1.52 15.92
N LEU A 342 -0.09 2.45 16.46
CA LEU A 342 -0.55 3.75 16.91
C LEU A 342 -1.15 4.55 15.75
N TYR A 343 -0.41 4.68 14.64
CA TYR A 343 -0.86 5.41 13.46
C TYR A 343 -2.05 4.73 12.78
N ARG A 344 -2.13 3.39 12.78
CA ARG A 344 -3.31 2.65 12.34
C ARG A 344 -4.56 3.08 13.09
N SER A 345 -4.48 3.16 14.43
CA SER A 345 -5.59 3.55 15.28
C SER A 345 -5.96 5.03 15.08
N ILE A 346 -4.98 5.93 14.97
CA ILE A 346 -5.22 7.36 14.73
C ILE A 346 -5.97 7.60 13.41
N SER A 347 -5.54 6.92 12.34
CA SER A 347 -6.16 7.02 11.02
C SER A 347 -7.57 6.43 10.99
N ALA A 348 -7.81 5.32 11.71
CA ALA A 348 -9.14 4.71 11.83
C ALA A 348 -10.18 5.67 12.45
N ASP A 349 -9.74 6.58 13.30
CA ASP A 349 -10.58 7.62 13.91
C ASP A 349 -10.74 8.88 13.01
N GLY A 350 -10.23 8.85 11.77
CA GLY A 350 -10.38 9.90 10.76
C GLY A 350 -9.45 11.10 10.92
N ASN A 351 -8.39 10.98 11.72
CA ASN A 351 -7.36 12.02 11.85
C ASN A 351 -6.43 12.01 10.65
N VAL A 352 -5.83 13.17 10.35
CA VAL A 352 -4.90 13.34 9.23
C VAL A 352 -3.56 13.89 9.70
N VAL A 353 -3.58 14.86 10.61
CA VAL A 353 -2.36 15.47 11.18
C VAL A 353 -2.11 14.93 12.59
N VAL A 354 -0.87 14.59 12.90
CA VAL A 354 -0.45 14.07 14.20
C VAL A 354 0.67 14.91 14.79
N TYR A 355 0.50 15.43 15.99
CA TYR A 355 1.57 16.12 16.71
C TYR A 355 2.39 15.15 17.56
N SER A 356 3.72 15.24 17.47
CA SER A 356 4.61 14.36 18.20
C SER A 356 5.78 15.09 18.89
N GLY A 357 6.32 14.45 19.93
CA GLY A 357 7.47 14.92 20.69
C GLY A 357 8.83 14.41 20.19
N HIS A 358 8.89 13.78 19.02
CA HIS A 358 10.13 13.22 18.47
C HIS A 358 11.21 14.29 18.26
N GLY A 359 12.48 13.92 18.48
CA GLY A 359 13.63 14.82 18.37
C GLY A 359 14.04 15.51 19.68
N ALA A 360 13.18 15.51 20.70
CA ALA A 360 13.50 16.16 21.98
C ALA A 360 14.68 15.48 22.71
N ASP A 361 14.75 14.16 22.68
CA ASP A 361 15.83 13.38 23.29
C ASP A 361 17.19 13.72 22.65
N GLU A 362 17.25 13.72 21.32
CA GLU A 362 18.45 13.99 20.54
C GLU A 362 18.92 15.44 20.71
N LEU A 363 18.00 16.41 20.79
CA LEU A 363 18.34 17.82 20.95
C LEU A 363 18.67 18.23 22.40
N TRP A 364 17.88 17.77 23.37
CA TRP A 364 17.88 18.30 24.74
C TRP A 364 18.41 17.34 25.80
N GLY A 365 18.58 16.05 25.48
CA GLY A 365 19.33 15.10 26.31
C GLY A 365 18.62 13.78 26.52
N TYR A 366 19.34 12.68 26.27
CA TYR A 366 18.92 11.34 26.66
C TYR A 366 19.30 11.07 28.12
N GLN A 367 18.61 10.16 28.82
CA GLN A 367 18.95 9.75 30.19
C GLN A 367 20.41 9.32 30.34
N ASP A 368 21.05 9.74 31.43
CA ASP A 368 22.37 9.25 31.83
C ASP A 368 22.38 7.71 31.95
N GLY A 369 23.26 7.06 31.17
CA GLY A 369 23.69 5.67 31.36
C GLY A 369 22.76 4.53 30.87
N GLY A 370 21.65 4.80 30.18
CA GLY A 370 20.63 3.76 29.93
C GLY A 370 20.55 3.15 28.51
N TYR A 371 20.74 3.94 27.46
CA TYR A 371 20.41 3.51 26.07
C TYR A 371 21.45 3.90 25.03
N PHE A 372 22.15 5.00 25.30
CA PHE A 372 23.38 5.41 24.66
C PHE A 372 24.32 5.65 25.83
N PRO A 373 25.44 4.92 25.99
CA PRO A 373 26.40 5.27 27.02
C PRO A 373 26.92 6.67 26.69
N ILE A 374 26.30 7.66 27.31
CA ILE A 374 26.89 8.96 27.54
C ILE A 374 28.11 8.65 28.40
N VAL A 375 29.23 8.44 27.71
CA VAL A 375 30.51 9.09 27.98
C VAL A 375 30.72 9.34 29.47
N ASP A 376 31.54 8.50 30.12
CA ASP A 376 32.19 8.90 31.37
C ASP A 376 32.78 10.32 31.17
N PRO A 377 32.29 11.33 31.91
CA PRO A 377 32.72 12.71 31.73
C PRO A 377 34.21 12.93 32.03
N ALA A 378 34.89 11.95 32.66
CA ALA A 378 36.30 12.00 33.01
C ALA A 378 37.25 11.31 32.01
N ALA A 379 36.76 10.61 30.98
CA ALA A 379 37.61 9.86 30.06
C ALA A 379 38.19 10.74 28.91
N PRO A 380 39.38 10.41 28.35
CA PRO A 380 39.96 11.14 27.22
C PRO A 380 39.17 11.00 25.91
N THR A 381 39.04 12.11 25.15
CA THR A 381 38.22 12.29 23.93
C THR A 381 38.34 11.24 22.82
N HIS A 382 39.49 10.57 22.69
CA HIS A 382 39.70 9.52 21.68
C HIS A 382 39.14 8.15 22.11
N LEU A 383 38.90 7.95 23.42
CA LEU A 383 38.22 6.78 23.96
C LEU A 383 36.69 6.89 23.84
N HIS A 384 36.13 8.10 23.70
CA HIS A 384 34.68 8.33 23.59
C HIS A 384 34.11 8.04 22.20
N ALA A 385 34.79 8.51 21.15
CA ALA A 385 34.55 8.04 19.79
C ALA A 385 34.73 6.53 19.71
N ARG A 386 35.70 5.97 20.44
CA ARG A 386 35.92 4.52 20.53
C ARG A 386 34.80 3.77 21.28
N HIS A 387 34.15 4.36 22.28
CA HIS A 387 33.12 3.68 23.08
C HIS A 387 31.83 3.45 22.29
N TYR A 388 31.41 4.46 21.53
CA TYR A 388 30.22 4.40 20.68
C TYR A 388 30.53 3.83 19.28
N LEU A 389 31.72 4.07 18.74
CA LEU A 389 32.10 3.70 17.36
C LEU A 389 33.04 2.49 17.26
N THR A 390 33.48 1.89 18.37
CA THR A 390 34.22 0.61 18.31
C THR A 390 33.50 -0.57 18.97
N HIS A 391 32.97 -1.42 18.10
CA HIS A 391 33.18 -2.87 17.97
C HIS A 391 33.36 -3.74 19.24
N HIS A 392 34.21 -3.34 20.19
CA HIS A 392 34.47 -4.11 21.40
C HIS A 392 33.38 -3.96 22.48
N LEU A 393 32.64 -2.85 22.51
CA LEU A 393 31.59 -2.65 23.51
C LEU A 393 30.24 -3.17 23.04
N HIS A 394 29.84 -2.92 21.79
CA HIS A 394 28.65 -3.59 21.22
C HIS A 394 28.74 -5.12 21.29
N ALA A 395 29.92 -5.70 21.01
CA ALA A 395 30.13 -7.15 21.17
C ALA A 395 30.17 -7.61 22.64
N ARG A 396 30.44 -6.71 23.61
CA ARG A 396 30.39 -7.00 25.05
C ARG A 396 28.99 -6.82 25.65
N GLU A 397 28.27 -5.79 25.25
CA GLU A 397 26.92 -5.43 25.70
C GLU A 397 25.84 -6.28 25.03
N ARG A 398 26.05 -6.65 23.75
CA ARG A 398 25.14 -7.47 22.95
C ARG A 398 25.88 -8.61 22.25
N PRO A 399 26.47 -9.53 23.03
CA PRO A 399 27.32 -10.59 22.50
C PRO A 399 26.59 -11.52 21.53
N VAL A 400 25.27 -11.70 21.70
CA VAL A 400 24.45 -12.54 20.81
C VAL A 400 24.22 -11.87 19.46
N TRP A 401 23.80 -10.61 19.44
CA TRP A 401 23.64 -9.82 18.22
C TRP A 401 24.93 -9.76 17.40
N ALA A 402 26.06 -9.45 18.04
CA ALA A 402 27.36 -9.40 17.37
C ALA A 402 27.77 -10.76 16.77
N GLN A 403 27.46 -11.87 17.44
CA GLN A 403 27.68 -13.21 16.89
C GLN A 403 26.77 -13.49 15.69
N LEU A 404 25.51 -13.04 15.73
CA LEU A 404 24.56 -13.19 14.64
C LEU A 404 25.00 -12.42 13.40
N ILE A 405 25.28 -11.12 13.52
CA ILE A 405 25.73 -10.32 12.37
C ILE A 405 27.10 -10.78 11.90
N GLY A 406 28.00 -11.19 12.80
CA GLY A 406 29.27 -11.78 12.41
C GLY A 406 29.14 -13.11 11.66
N TRP A 407 28.11 -13.90 11.96
CA TRP A 407 27.77 -15.07 11.16
C TRP A 407 27.23 -14.67 9.79
N LEU A 408 26.28 -13.73 9.72
CA LEU A 408 25.72 -13.22 8.46
C LEU A 408 26.82 -12.67 7.54
N ALA A 409 27.72 -11.84 8.05
CA ALA A 409 28.82 -11.28 7.28
C ALA A 409 29.71 -12.35 6.66
N ARG A 410 30.05 -13.41 7.41
CA ARG A 410 30.82 -14.55 6.84
C ARG A 410 30.04 -15.30 5.77
N GLN A 411 28.72 -15.44 5.91
CA GLN A 411 27.91 -16.15 4.91
C GLN A 411 27.70 -15.32 3.64
N LEU A 412 27.67 -14.00 3.77
CA LEU A 412 27.49 -13.05 2.66
C LEU A 412 28.82 -12.58 2.04
N ASP A 413 29.95 -13.17 2.45
CA ASP A 413 31.31 -12.79 2.03
C ASP A 413 31.63 -11.30 2.26
N VAL A 414 31.11 -10.74 3.35
CA VAL A 414 31.34 -9.35 3.75
C VAL A 414 32.47 -9.29 4.77
N ASN A 415 33.53 -8.54 4.44
CA ASN A 415 34.64 -8.28 5.33
C ASN A 415 34.22 -7.27 6.43
N LEU A 416 33.93 -7.78 7.63
CA LEU A 416 33.59 -6.93 8.78
C LEU A 416 34.67 -5.91 9.14
N GLY A 417 35.94 -6.17 8.82
CA GLY A 417 37.02 -5.19 9.01
C GLY A 417 36.90 -3.99 8.08
N GLU A 418 36.45 -4.20 6.84
CA GLU A 418 36.18 -3.10 5.90
C GLU A 418 34.91 -2.35 6.26
N VAL A 419 33.84 -3.07 6.63
CA VAL A 419 32.61 -2.46 7.16
C VAL A 419 32.93 -1.56 8.36
N HIS A 420 33.80 -2.02 9.27
CA HIS A 420 34.28 -1.23 10.40
C HIS A 420 34.96 0.06 9.94
N GLU A 421 35.95 -0.04 9.05
CA GLU A 421 36.66 1.14 8.53
C GLU A 421 35.71 2.10 7.81
N GLN A 422 34.70 1.58 7.08
CA GLN A 422 33.68 2.42 6.45
C GLN A 422 32.82 3.17 7.46
N VAL A 423 32.32 2.53 8.53
CA VAL A 423 31.62 3.22 9.64
C VAL A 423 32.55 4.27 10.22
N TRP A 424 33.79 3.87 10.51
CA TRP A 424 34.77 4.70 11.18
C TRP A 424 35.06 5.97 10.39
N GLU A 425 35.33 5.86 9.09
CA GLU A 425 35.59 7.02 8.24
C GLU A 425 34.32 7.86 8.02
N ARG A 426 33.16 7.25 7.75
CA ARG A 426 31.88 7.98 7.56
C ARG A 426 31.50 8.78 8.81
N VAL A 427 31.77 8.25 10.00
CA VAL A 427 31.36 8.89 11.26
C VAL A 427 32.45 9.83 11.81
N LEU A 428 33.72 9.45 11.73
CA LEU A 428 34.79 10.29 12.25
C LEU A 428 35.10 11.50 11.38
N ALA A 429 34.90 11.43 10.07
CA ALA A 429 35.08 12.60 9.22
C ALA A 429 34.17 13.74 9.68
N GLU A 430 32.91 13.44 9.97
CA GLU A 430 31.94 14.39 10.51
C GLU A 430 32.33 14.83 11.93
N TYR A 431 32.61 13.89 12.84
CA TYR A 431 33.00 14.20 14.22
C TYR A 431 34.26 15.09 14.32
N ARG A 432 35.28 14.84 13.47
CA ARG A 432 36.53 15.62 13.41
C ARG A 432 36.33 17.01 12.82
N SER A 433 35.32 17.19 11.97
CA SER A 433 35.02 18.47 11.31
C SER A 433 34.30 19.48 12.21
N LEU A 434 33.75 19.03 13.36
CA LEU A 434 32.97 19.89 14.25
C LEU A 434 33.86 20.83 15.07
N PRO A 435 33.54 22.15 15.11
CA PRO A 435 34.32 23.14 15.84
C PRO A 435 34.17 23.04 17.38
N ALA A 436 33.10 22.39 17.88
CA ALA A 436 32.86 22.26 19.32
C ALA A 436 33.95 21.43 20.02
N LEU A 437 34.32 21.82 21.24
CA LEU A 437 35.34 21.11 22.03
C LEU A 437 34.72 20.07 22.98
N ASP A 438 33.44 20.22 23.34
CA ASP A 438 32.73 19.31 24.25
C ASP A 438 32.40 17.95 23.58
N PRO A 439 32.91 16.82 24.12
CA PRO A 439 32.63 15.48 23.59
C PRO A 439 31.14 15.11 23.62
N LEU A 440 30.39 15.56 24.62
CA LEU A 440 28.95 15.33 24.74
C LEU A 440 28.21 16.02 23.61
N LYS A 441 28.59 17.25 23.29
CA LYS A 441 28.00 18.03 22.20
C LYS A 441 28.30 17.42 20.83
N ARG A 442 29.51 16.90 20.62
CA ARG A 442 29.83 16.17 19.38
C ARG A 442 29.07 14.86 19.26
N GLY A 443 28.94 14.10 20.36
CA GLY A 443 28.11 12.90 20.41
C GLY A 443 26.64 13.20 20.10
N ARG A 444 26.12 14.31 20.63
CA ARG A 444 24.78 14.79 20.34
C ARG A 444 24.60 15.19 18.88
N HIS A 445 25.57 15.89 18.29
CA HIS A 445 25.56 16.20 16.86
C HIS A 445 25.47 14.91 16.03
N HIS A 446 26.17 13.86 16.45
CA HIS A 446 26.06 12.56 15.80
C HIS A 446 24.67 11.93 15.95
N LEU A 447 24.05 11.95 17.14
CA LEU A 447 22.67 11.47 17.34
C LEU A 447 21.67 12.24 16.46
N LEU A 448 21.78 13.57 16.42
CA LEU A 448 20.98 14.42 15.54
C LEU A 448 21.13 14.00 14.08
N ARG A 449 22.38 13.79 13.65
CA ARG A 449 22.65 13.54 12.25
C ARG A 449 22.31 12.12 11.86
N ARG A 450 22.45 11.10 12.71
CA ARG A 450 22.25 9.68 12.34
C ARG A 450 20.98 9.08 12.93
N PHE A 451 20.87 9.07 14.25
CA PHE A 451 19.79 8.38 14.96
C PHE A 451 18.44 9.07 14.76
N LEU A 452 18.39 10.41 14.82
CA LEU A 452 17.14 11.14 14.57
C LEU A 452 16.62 10.88 13.16
N VAL A 453 17.50 10.77 12.16
CA VAL A 453 17.12 10.48 10.78
C VAL A 453 16.50 9.08 10.68
N TYR A 454 17.06 8.09 11.40
CA TYR A 454 16.44 6.77 11.47
C TYR A 454 15.04 6.83 12.11
N VAL A 455 14.87 7.60 13.18
CA VAL A 455 13.57 7.82 13.85
C VAL A 455 12.59 8.48 12.89
N ASN A 456 13.04 9.49 12.14
CA ASN A 456 12.24 10.19 11.14
C ASN A 456 11.81 9.27 10.00
N ASP A 457 12.73 8.48 9.43
CA ASP A 457 12.40 7.52 8.37
C ASP A 457 11.36 6.48 8.87
N MET A 458 11.48 6.04 10.13
CA MET A 458 10.53 5.10 10.75
C MET A 458 9.15 5.74 10.98
N VAL A 459 9.12 6.94 11.54
CA VAL A 459 7.89 7.69 11.82
C VAL A 459 7.17 8.04 10.52
N ASP A 460 7.88 8.56 9.53
CA ASP A 460 7.29 8.89 8.23
C ASP A 460 6.76 7.65 7.52
N ALA A 461 7.54 6.56 7.43
CA ALA A 461 7.08 5.35 6.74
C ALA A 461 5.88 4.67 7.44
N THR A 462 5.84 4.67 8.77
CA THR A 462 4.71 4.10 9.53
C THR A 462 3.46 4.98 9.51
N SER A 463 3.60 6.31 9.59
CA SER A 463 2.47 7.24 9.53
C SER A 463 1.88 7.34 8.12
N SER A 464 2.73 7.50 7.12
CA SER A 464 2.30 7.63 5.72
C SER A 464 1.65 6.36 5.17
N SER A 465 1.92 5.18 5.75
CA SER A 465 1.19 3.94 5.44
C SER A 465 -0.33 4.06 5.66
N PHE A 466 -0.76 5.04 6.45
CA PHE A 466 -2.16 5.33 6.78
C PHE A 466 -2.59 6.75 6.38
N THR A 467 -1.89 7.36 5.42
CA THR A 467 -2.20 8.70 4.92
C THR A 467 -2.18 9.76 6.03
N LEU A 468 -1.29 9.60 7.01
CA LEU A 468 -1.08 10.56 8.10
C LEU A 468 0.16 11.42 7.88
N GLU A 469 0.09 12.66 8.37
CA GLU A 469 1.22 13.56 8.49
C GLU A 469 1.62 13.76 9.96
N ASP A 470 2.76 13.19 10.37
CA ASP A 470 3.37 13.48 11.68
C ASP A 470 4.14 14.81 11.65
N ARG A 471 3.91 15.66 12.65
CA ARG A 471 4.53 16.98 12.87
C ARG A 471 5.37 16.94 14.16
N PRO A 472 6.69 16.68 14.07
CA PRO A 472 7.56 16.68 15.24
C PRO A 472 7.87 18.11 15.70
N VAL A 473 7.34 18.50 16.86
CA VAL A 473 7.41 19.89 17.35
C VAL A 473 8.84 20.31 17.71
N PHE A 474 9.62 19.41 18.31
CA PHE A 474 10.99 19.73 18.74
C PHE A 474 11.98 19.83 17.58
N GLN A 475 11.64 19.33 16.40
CA GLN A 475 12.46 19.44 15.18
C GLN A 475 12.19 20.78 14.47
N ASP A 476 12.05 21.83 15.25
CA ASP A 476 12.07 23.21 14.77
C ASP A 476 13.51 23.70 14.65
N VAL A 477 13.83 24.42 13.58
CA VAL A 477 15.20 24.89 13.31
C VAL A 477 15.68 25.79 14.45
N THR A 478 14.82 26.66 14.97
CA THR A 478 15.17 27.60 16.05
C THR A 478 15.37 26.84 17.36
N LEU A 479 14.47 25.92 17.72
CA LEU A 479 14.64 25.08 18.91
C LEU A 479 15.93 24.25 18.86
N ALA A 480 16.23 23.67 17.70
CA ALA A 480 17.45 22.90 17.52
C ALA A 480 18.70 23.78 17.65
N GLU A 481 18.73 24.94 16.99
CA GLU A 481 19.83 25.90 17.09
C GLU A 481 20.06 26.35 18.55
N LEU A 482 18.99 26.59 19.32
CA LEU A 482 19.07 26.88 20.76
C LEU A 482 19.65 25.71 21.56
N ALA A 483 19.20 24.47 21.28
CA ALA A 483 19.75 23.28 21.91
C ALA A 483 21.26 23.14 21.65
N PHE A 484 21.74 23.38 20.44
CA PHE A 484 23.17 23.26 20.12
C PHE A 484 24.01 24.48 20.53
N ARG A 485 23.37 25.60 20.84
CA ARG A 485 24.01 26.77 21.46
C ARG A 485 24.18 26.62 22.97
N ALA A 486 23.24 25.96 23.65
CA ALA A 486 23.29 25.78 25.11
C ALA A 486 24.46 24.88 25.57
N PRO A 487 25.22 25.26 26.62
CA PRO A 487 26.22 24.38 27.23
C PRO A 487 25.61 23.05 27.70
N GLU A 488 26.27 21.91 27.43
CA GLU A 488 25.69 20.59 27.71
C GLU A 488 25.42 20.36 29.20
N HIS A 489 26.28 20.87 30.08
CA HIS A 489 26.11 20.74 31.54
C HIS A 489 24.84 21.41 32.09
N LEU A 490 24.13 22.25 31.32
CA LEU A 490 22.84 22.80 31.73
C LEU A 490 21.67 21.85 31.42
N LYS A 491 21.87 20.91 30.49
CA LYS A 491 20.86 19.91 30.12
C LYS A 491 20.80 18.74 31.11
N TYR A 492 21.81 18.62 31.97
CA TYR A 492 21.98 17.55 32.94
C TYR A 492 22.32 18.12 34.32
N SER A 493 21.52 17.80 35.32
CA SER A 493 21.80 18.12 36.71
C SER A 493 22.77 17.09 37.32
N GLN A 494 23.30 17.40 38.50
CA GLN A 494 24.16 16.49 39.25
C GLN A 494 23.38 15.32 39.89
N GLN A 495 22.05 15.25 39.73
CA GLN A 495 21.25 14.15 40.27
C GLN A 495 21.30 12.92 39.33
N PRO A 496 21.56 11.71 39.87
CA PRO A 496 21.53 10.50 39.07
C PRO A 496 20.18 10.30 38.35
N GLY A 497 20.21 10.09 37.04
CA GLY A 497 19.01 9.88 36.19
C GLY A 497 18.32 11.16 35.70
N SER A 498 18.87 12.33 36.04
CA SER A 498 18.42 13.63 35.52
C SER A 498 18.66 13.73 34.02
N HIS A 499 17.73 14.37 33.31
CA HIS A 499 17.81 14.57 31.87
C HIS A 499 16.90 15.72 31.44
N LYS A 500 17.32 16.44 30.41
CA LYS A 500 16.58 17.57 29.81
C LYS A 500 16.26 18.67 30.82
N ASP A 501 17.12 18.92 31.79
CA ASP A 501 16.77 19.80 32.92
C ASP A 501 16.53 21.25 32.49
N LEU A 502 17.36 21.76 31.58
CA LEU A 502 17.13 23.06 30.96
C LEU A 502 15.78 23.12 30.23
N LEU A 503 15.41 22.06 29.50
CA LEU A 503 14.12 22.01 28.79
C LEU A 503 12.94 21.91 29.76
N LYS A 504 13.04 21.05 30.78
CA LYS A 504 12.04 20.91 31.85
C LYS A 504 11.83 22.23 32.59
N SER A 505 12.91 22.97 32.86
CA SER A 505 12.86 24.30 33.46
C SER A 505 12.23 25.34 32.54
N ALA A 506 12.46 25.25 31.22
CA ALA A 506 11.85 26.16 30.25
C ALA A 506 10.35 25.91 30.04
N LEU A 507 9.92 24.66 30.21
CA LEU A 507 8.53 24.22 30.01
C LEU A 507 7.83 23.93 31.34
N ASP A 508 8.32 24.52 32.44
CA ASP A 508 7.92 24.18 33.81
C ASP A 508 6.40 24.31 34.02
N ASP A 509 5.82 25.36 33.47
CA ASP A 509 4.41 25.69 33.60
C ASP A 509 3.49 24.77 32.77
N LEU A 510 4.03 24.07 31.76
CA LEU A 510 3.29 23.09 30.96
C LEU A 510 3.37 21.67 31.53
N LEU A 511 4.35 21.40 32.39
CA LEU A 511 4.67 20.05 32.87
C LEU A 511 4.13 19.82 34.29
N PRO A 512 3.18 18.87 34.47
CA PRO A 512 2.77 18.43 35.80
C PRO A 512 3.97 17.98 36.65
N ALA A 513 3.92 18.23 37.96
CA ALA A 513 5.01 17.88 38.88
C ALA A 513 5.38 16.38 38.83
N SER A 514 4.37 15.50 38.65
CA SER A 514 4.57 14.06 38.52
C SER A 514 5.32 13.65 37.26
N VAL A 515 5.17 14.40 36.16
CA VAL A 515 5.89 14.19 34.90
C VAL A 515 7.32 14.70 34.99
N ARG A 516 7.53 15.85 35.65
CA ARG A 516 8.85 16.48 35.79
C ARG A 516 9.84 15.61 36.57
N ALA A 517 9.35 15.00 37.65
CA ALA A 517 10.13 14.12 38.52
C ALA A 517 10.31 12.70 37.94
N ARG A 518 9.66 12.37 36.83
CA ARG A 518 9.67 11.02 36.27
C ARG A 518 11.02 10.71 35.60
N PRO A 519 11.65 9.57 35.91
CA PRO A 519 12.82 9.12 35.14
C PRO A 519 12.40 8.75 33.72
N LYS A 520 13.29 8.91 32.75
CA LYS A 520 13.06 8.42 31.39
C LYS A 520 12.94 6.90 31.45
N GLN A 521 12.00 6.36 30.69
CA GLN A 521 11.93 4.94 30.41
C GLN A 521 12.11 4.77 28.89
N GLY A 522 12.97 3.84 28.51
CA GLY A 522 13.12 3.45 27.11
C GLY A 522 12.01 2.48 26.71
N PHE A 523 11.85 2.27 25.40
CA PHE A 523 10.92 1.25 24.91
C PHE A 523 11.29 -0.11 25.50
N PRO A 524 10.34 -0.83 26.11
CA PRO A 524 10.63 -2.12 26.72
C PRO A 524 10.99 -3.14 25.63
N SER A 525 12.00 -3.98 25.91
CA SER A 525 12.29 -5.13 25.06
C SER A 525 11.34 -6.28 25.42
N PRO A 526 10.66 -6.92 24.45
CA PRO A 526 9.80 -8.05 24.74
C PRO A 526 10.61 -9.20 25.33
N THR A 527 10.12 -9.81 26.41
CA THR A 527 10.76 -10.98 27.05
C THR A 527 9.83 -12.19 27.15
N ASP A 528 8.58 -12.08 26.67
CA ASP A 528 7.61 -13.18 26.71
C ASP A 528 8.12 -14.38 25.89
N PRO A 529 8.37 -15.55 26.52
CA PRO A 529 8.88 -16.73 25.84
C PRO A 529 7.98 -17.19 24.68
N ARG A 530 6.66 -17.03 24.81
CA ARG A 530 5.71 -17.41 23.75
C ARG A 530 5.85 -16.54 22.51
N TYR A 531 6.20 -15.27 22.69
CA TYR A 531 6.45 -14.38 21.56
C TYR A 531 7.77 -14.75 20.87
N LEU A 532 8.80 -15.10 21.65
CA LEU A 532 10.05 -15.63 21.12
C LEU A 532 9.82 -16.90 20.29
N ASP A 533 9.04 -17.84 20.80
CA ASP A 533 8.74 -19.10 20.09
C ASP A 533 8.01 -18.85 18.76
N LEU A 534 7.03 -17.94 18.74
CA LEU A 534 6.33 -17.53 17.51
C LEU A 534 7.28 -16.95 16.47
N LEU A 535 8.17 -16.03 16.88
CA LEU A 535 9.12 -15.41 15.96
C LEU A 535 10.16 -16.42 15.45
N ALA A 536 10.59 -17.36 16.30
CA ALA A 536 11.48 -18.44 15.90
C ALA A 536 10.83 -19.36 14.87
N GLN A 537 9.57 -19.76 15.10
CA GLN A 537 8.78 -20.54 14.16
C GLN A 537 8.61 -19.80 12.82
N GLN A 538 8.24 -18.53 12.87
CA GLN A 538 8.06 -17.69 11.68
C GLN A 538 9.36 -17.54 10.88
N ALA A 539 10.50 -17.35 11.56
CA ALA A 539 11.81 -17.33 10.91
C ALA A 539 12.15 -18.67 10.24
N ASP A 540 11.79 -19.81 10.86
CA ASP A 540 11.99 -21.13 10.27
C ASP A 540 11.11 -21.35 9.03
N GLU A 541 9.84 -20.93 9.09
CA GLU A 541 8.89 -21.07 8.00
C GLU A 541 9.24 -20.21 6.78
N LEU A 542 9.72 -18.99 7.02
CA LEU A 542 10.20 -18.07 5.98
C LEU A 542 11.57 -18.49 5.41
N GLY A 543 12.32 -19.30 6.15
CA GLY A 543 13.71 -19.64 5.84
C GLY A 543 14.69 -18.54 6.22
N MET A 544 15.99 -18.83 6.15
CA MET A 544 17.03 -17.84 6.46
C MET A 544 17.12 -16.76 5.38
N PRO A 545 17.43 -15.49 5.76
CA PRO A 545 17.62 -14.41 4.81
C PRO A 545 18.64 -14.79 3.73
N PHE A 546 18.46 -14.32 2.50
CA PHE A 546 19.32 -14.62 1.33
C PHE A 546 19.46 -16.12 0.99
N GLY A 547 18.56 -16.98 1.50
CA GLY A 547 18.66 -18.43 1.29
C GLY A 547 19.89 -19.05 1.97
N LEU A 548 20.41 -18.40 3.02
CA LEU A 548 21.58 -18.84 3.76
C LEU A 548 21.34 -20.19 4.47
N PRO A 549 22.42 -20.93 4.81
CA PRO A 549 22.27 -22.17 5.56
C PRO A 549 21.69 -21.92 6.96
N PRO A 550 21.12 -22.97 7.61
CA PRO A 550 20.64 -22.86 8.98
C PRO A 550 21.70 -22.36 9.95
N LEU A 551 21.28 -21.61 10.96
CA LEU A 551 22.16 -21.10 12.01
C LEU A 551 22.88 -22.24 12.76
N PRO A 552 24.13 -22.03 13.20
CA PRO A 552 24.81 -22.94 14.10
C PRO A 552 23.97 -23.17 15.37
N ALA A 553 23.76 -24.43 15.76
CA ALA A 553 22.89 -24.80 16.87
C ALA A 553 23.24 -24.08 18.20
N GLN A 554 24.51 -23.79 18.43
CA GLN A 554 24.97 -23.04 19.61
C GLN A 554 24.52 -21.58 19.60
N LEU A 555 24.54 -20.92 18.43
CA LEU A 555 24.09 -19.53 18.28
C LEU A 555 22.57 -19.45 18.34
N ARG A 556 21.88 -20.37 17.64
CA ARG A 556 20.42 -20.46 17.62
C ARG A 556 19.79 -20.50 19.02
N ARG A 557 20.35 -21.31 19.93
CA ARG A 557 19.85 -21.43 21.33
C ARG A 557 20.00 -20.17 22.18
N ARG A 558 20.75 -19.16 21.71
CA ARG A 558 21.03 -17.93 22.44
C ARG A 558 20.25 -16.72 21.92
N LEU A 559 19.58 -16.85 20.77
CA LEU A 559 18.83 -15.76 20.16
C LEU A 559 17.63 -15.37 21.03
N GLY A 560 17.45 -14.07 21.25
CA GLY A 560 16.30 -13.50 21.93
C GLY A 560 15.26 -13.00 20.94
N VAL A 561 14.24 -12.30 21.45
CA VAL A 561 13.16 -11.73 20.63
C VAL A 561 13.70 -10.79 19.55
N GLY A 562 14.65 -9.91 19.90
CA GLY A 562 15.21 -8.95 18.95
C GLY A 562 15.91 -9.62 17.77
N GLU A 563 16.70 -10.65 18.03
CA GLU A 563 17.40 -11.42 17.00
C GLU A 563 16.44 -12.22 16.11
N TRP A 564 15.45 -12.88 16.69
CA TRP A 564 14.45 -13.63 15.92
C TRP A 564 13.54 -12.72 15.09
N MET A 565 13.11 -11.59 15.65
CA MET A 565 12.35 -10.57 14.92
C MET A 565 13.15 -10.04 13.73
N PHE A 566 14.44 -9.75 13.92
CA PHE A 566 15.31 -9.30 12.84
C PHE A 566 15.46 -10.34 11.73
N LEU A 567 15.66 -11.62 12.07
CA LEU A 567 15.76 -12.70 11.09
C LEU A 567 14.46 -12.91 10.32
N ALA A 568 13.33 -13.03 11.02
CA ALA A 568 12.02 -13.21 10.40
C ALA A 568 11.67 -12.02 9.49
N SER A 569 11.87 -10.79 9.97
CA SER A 569 11.61 -9.59 9.17
C SER A 569 12.56 -9.44 7.97
N SER A 570 13.84 -9.82 8.11
CA SER A 570 14.79 -9.83 7.00
C SER A 570 14.36 -10.80 5.90
N SER A 571 13.94 -12.01 6.27
CA SER A 571 13.43 -12.99 5.30
C SER A 571 12.13 -12.54 4.66
N ALA A 572 11.20 -11.99 5.44
CA ALA A 572 9.95 -11.44 4.93
C ALA A 572 10.20 -10.31 3.93
N TRP A 573 11.11 -9.39 4.25
CA TRP A 573 11.49 -8.30 3.37
C TRP A 573 12.11 -8.78 2.07
N LEU A 574 13.09 -9.69 2.14
CA LEU A 574 13.73 -10.24 0.94
C LEU A 574 12.75 -11.04 0.09
N ALA A 575 11.82 -11.76 0.72
CA ALA A 575 10.73 -12.42 0.01
C ALA A 575 9.82 -11.40 -0.69
N ASP A 576 9.54 -10.26 -0.06
CA ASP A 576 8.76 -9.18 -0.67
C ASP A 576 9.49 -8.51 -1.84
N LEU A 577 10.80 -8.26 -1.73
CA LEU A 577 11.63 -7.76 -2.83
C LEU A 577 11.75 -8.77 -3.98
N ALA A 578 11.75 -10.07 -3.67
CA ALA A 578 11.79 -11.14 -4.66
C ALA A 578 10.44 -11.39 -5.32
N ARG A 579 9.33 -10.90 -4.74
CA ARG A 579 8.06 -10.87 -5.45
C ARG A 579 8.24 -9.94 -6.63
N PRO A 580 7.80 -10.32 -7.83
CA PRO A 580 7.63 -9.35 -8.91
C PRO A 580 6.82 -8.18 -8.33
N THR A 581 7.32 -6.95 -8.44
CA THR A 581 6.65 -5.74 -7.94
C THR A 581 5.33 -5.56 -8.68
N THR A 582 4.30 -6.29 -8.28
CA THR A 582 2.93 -6.13 -8.74
C THR A 582 2.21 -5.27 -7.70
N HIS A 583 2.59 -3.99 -7.59
CA HIS A 583 1.64 -3.03 -7.06
C HIS A 583 0.43 -3.03 -8.01
N PRO A 584 -0.83 -3.04 -7.53
CA PRO A 584 -2.00 -3.07 -8.41
C PRO A 584 -2.03 -1.90 -9.40
N ALA A 585 -1.28 -0.84 -9.09
CA ALA A 585 -1.14 0.33 -9.91
C ALA A 585 0.22 0.42 -10.67
N ALA A 586 1.13 -0.56 -10.45
CA ALA A 586 2.39 -0.78 -11.17
C ALA A 586 2.35 -1.99 -12.14
N GLY A 587 1.15 -2.50 -12.46
CA GLY A 587 0.93 -3.53 -13.49
C GLY A 587 1.37 -3.19 -14.92
N GLY A 588 1.99 -2.02 -15.11
CA GLY A 588 2.45 -1.54 -16.41
C GLY A 588 3.83 -2.02 -16.84
N LEU A 589 4.77 -2.35 -15.94
CA LEU A 589 6.18 -2.52 -16.35
C LEU A 589 6.98 -3.55 -15.50
N MET A 590 6.84 -4.85 -15.78
CA MET A 590 7.93 -5.69 -16.33
C MET A 590 7.63 -7.20 -16.35
N THR A 591 8.20 -7.83 -17.38
CA THR A 591 8.22 -9.26 -17.73
C THR A 591 6.85 -9.87 -18.01
N ALA A 592 6.57 -10.03 -19.31
CA ALA A 592 5.45 -10.80 -19.77
C ALA A 592 5.48 -12.20 -19.13
N SER A 593 4.53 -12.46 -18.24
CA SER A 593 3.40 -13.27 -18.68
C SER A 593 2.12 -12.64 -18.12
N HIS A 594 1.65 -11.65 -18.88
CA HIS A 594 0.37 -10.94 -18.79
C HIS A 594 0.33 -9.68 -17.90
N PRO A 595 0.36 -8.46 -18.49
CA PRO A 595 0.19 -7.21 -17.74
C PRO A 595 -1.22 -7.15 -17.14
N THR A 596 -1.31 -6.80 -15.86
CA THR A 596 -2.59 -6.52 -15.20
C THR A 596 -3.18 -5.27 -15.81
N TRP A 597 -4.35 -5.43 -16.42
CA TRP A 597 -5.02 -4.41 -17.20
C TRP A 597 -5.55 -3.31 -16.27
N GLN A 598 -5.15 -2.06 -16.53
CA GLN A 598 -5.77 -0.88 -15.93
C GLN A 598 -6.77 -0.30 -16.92
N TRP A 599 -8.01 -0.12 -16.48
CA TRP A 599 -9.06 0.60 -17.19
C TRP A 599 -9.36 1.90 -16.45
N ASN A 600 -9.86 2.89 -17.19
CA ASN A 600 -10.30 4.15 -16.64
C ASN A 600 -11.40 3.90 -15.62
N THR A 601 -11.09 4.24 -14.38
CA THR A 601 -11.93 3.98 -13.22
C THR A 601 -12.43 5.33 -12.72
N LEU A 602 -13.75 5.49 -12.62
CA LEU A 602 -14.32 6.66 -11.98
C LEU A 602 -14.02 6.61 -10.48
N THR A 603 -13.86 7.76 -9.86
CA THR A 603 -13.71 7.88 -8.40
C THR A 603 -15.00 8.33 -7.75
N ASP A 604 -15.83 9.07 -8.49
CA ASP A 604 -17.20 9.40 -8.13
C ASP A 604 -18.13 9.13 -9.31
N ALA A 605 -19.23 8.40 -9.06
CA ALA A 605 -20.26 8.22 -10.06
C ALA A 605 -20.80 9.57 -10.58
N GLN A 606 -20.84 10.63 -9.76
CA GLN A 606 -21.32 11.96 -10.17
C GLN A 606 -20.47 12.61 -11.27
N GLU A 607 -19.23 12.19 -11.49
CA GLU A 607 -18.32 12.75 -12.51
C GLU A 607 -18.68 12.35 -13.95
N MET A 608 -19.50 11.31 -14.15
CA MET A 608 -20.07 11.03 -15.47
C MET A 608 -21.25 11.97 -15.75
N ASP A 609 -21.42 12.39 -16.99
CA ASP A 609 -22.64 13.12 -17.38
C ASP A 609 -23.92 12.30 -17.09
N PRO A 610 -25.06 12.94 -16.79
CA PRO A 610 -26.35 12.27 -16.60
C PRO A 610 -26.87 11.59 -17.88
N GLN A 611 -26.30 11.94 -19.04
CA GLN A 611 -26.56 11.27 -20.31
C GLN A 611 -25.42 10.29 -20.65
N PRO A 612 -25.73 9.05 -21.10
CA PRO A 612 -24.71 8.11 -21.56
C PRO A 612 -23.83 8.72 -22.65
N ALA A 613 -22.51 8.73 -22.43
CA ALA A 613 -21.56 9.21 -23.42
C ALA A 613 -21.65 8.33 -24.68
N ARG A 614 -21.86 8.97 -25.84
CA ARG A 614 -21.76 8.30 -27.14
C ARG A 614 -20.29 8.15 -27.48
N MET A 615 -19.84 6.91 -27.68
CA MET A 615 -18.43 6.60 -27.86
C MET A 615 -18.27 5.30 -28.66
N PRO A 616 -17.34 5.22 -29.63
CA PRO A 616 -17.03 3.97 -30.34
C PRO A 616 -16.50 2.87 -29.40
N GLU A 617 -16.73 1.60 -29.74
CA GLU A 617 -16.31 0.45 -28.94
C GLU A 617 -14.79 0.46 -28.64
N ALA A 618 -13.96 0.86 -29.61
CA ALA A 618 -12.51 0.87 -29.44
C ALA A 618 -12.05 1.90 -28.39
N GLU A 619 -12.72 3.05 -28.28
CA GLU A 619 -12.43 4.08 -27.28
C GLU A 619 -13.05 3.71 -25.92
N ALA A 620 -14.27 3.17 -25.93
CA ALA A 620 -14.94 2.69 -24.73
C ALA A 620 -14.23 1.51 -24.07
N GLN A 621 -13.44 0.75 -24.84
CA GLN A 621 -12.70 -0.40 -24.35
C GLN A 621 -11.75 -0.03 -23.21
N GLU A 622 -11.20 1.20 -23.19
CA GLU A 622 -10.32 1.68 -22.12
C GLU A 622 -11.03 1.83 -20.77
N TRP A 623 -12.36 1.87 -20.76
CA TRP A 623 -13.19 2.06 -19.58
C TRP A 623 -13.81 0.77 -19.05
N CYS A 624 -13.73 -0.31 -19.81
CA CYS A 624 -14.33 -1.59 -19.45
C CYS A 624 -13.28 -2.51 -18.84
N ASN A 625 -13.66 -3.35 -17.88
CA ASN A 625 -12.83 -4.46 -17.39
C ASN A 625 -13.18 -5.80 -18.08
N PHE A 626 -13.78 -5.74 -19.27
CA PHE A 626 -14.16 -6.85 -20.13
C PHE A 626 -13.94 -6.52 -21.61
N VAL A 627 -13.87 -7.54 -22.45
CA VAL A 627 -13.73 -7.36 -23.90
C VAL A 627 -15.01 -6.73 -24.46
N LEU A 628 -14.88 -5.60 -25.16
CA LEU A 628 -15.92 -5.09 -26.04
C LEU A 628 -15.80 -5.76 -27.40
N TRP A 629 -16.94 -6.21 -27.90
CA TRP A 629 -17.10 -6.88 -29.17
C TRP A 629 -17.89 -5.97 -30.11
N GLN A 630 -17.34 -5.73 -31.30
CA GLN A 630 -17.97 -4.92 -32.33
C GLN A 630 -18.42 -5.80 -33.50
N PRO A 631 -19.59 -5.51 -34.11
CA PRO A 631 -20.05 -6.21 -35.29
C PRO A 631 -19.21 -5.81 -36.51
N THR A 632 -18.72 -6.79 -37.27
CA THR A 632 -18.01 -6.54 -38.55
C THR A 632 -18.95 -6.30 -39.73
N SER A 633 -20.20 -6.73 -39.60
CA SER A 633 -21.28 -6.48 -40.55
C SER A 633 -22.59 -6.26 -39.79
N LEU A 634 -23.48 -5.46 -40.35
CA LEU A 634 -24.81 -5.22 -39.80
C LEU A 634 -25.85 -6.08 -40.53
N PRO A 635 -26.98 -6.43 -39.89
CA PRO A 635 -28.09 -7.08 -40.57
C PRO A 635 -28.60 -6.24 -41.76
N ASP A 636 -29.12 -6.90 -42.79
CA ASP A 636 -29.55 -6.25 -44.03
C ASP A 636 -30.55 -5.10 -43.78
N GLY A 637 -30.31 -3.94 -44.38
CA GLY A 637 -31.17 -2.76 -44.20
C GLY A 637 -31.02 -2.05 -42.85
N CYS A 638 -30.10 -2.47 -41.98
CA CYS A 638 -29.63 -1.69 -40.83
C CYS A 638 -28.35 -0.93 -41.19
N ASN A 639 -28.27 0.35 -40.82
CA ASN A 639 -27.15 1.23 -41.14
C ASN A 639 -26.77 2.19 -40.01
N GLU A 640 -27.58 2.28 -38.96
CA GLU A 640 -27.32 3.13 -37.82
C GLU A 640 -26.85 2.29 -36.64
N VAL A 641 -25.71 2.66 -36.07
CA VAL A 641 -25.10 2.03 -34.91
C VAL A 641 -24.81 3.11 -33.88
N ILE A 642 -25.35 2.98 -32.67
CA ILE A 642 -25.11 3.94 -31.59
C ILE A 642 -24.53 3.20 -30.40
N GLY A 643 -23.25 3.44 -30.15
CA GLY A 643 -22.51 2.99 -28.98
C GLY A 643 -22.65 3.96 -27.82
N THR A 644 -23.04 3.45 -26.64
CA THR A 644 -23.12 4.24 -25.40
C THR A 644 -22.48 3.51 -24.22
N LEU A 645 -21.57 4.19 -23.54
CA LEU A 645 -21.02 3.74 -22.28
C LEU A 645 -21.98 4.14 -21.15
N ARG A 646 -22.32 3.18 -20.27
CA ARG A 646 -23.33 3.40 -19.22
C ARG A 646 -22.83 2.96 -17.86
N ARG A 647 -23.27 3.69 -16.84
CA ARG A 647 -23.21 3.23 -15.46
C ARG A 647 -24.12 2.02 -15.30
N GLU A 648 -23.67 1.02 -14.55
CA GLU A 648 -24.51 -0.09 -14.15
C GLU A 648 -24.45 -0.26 -12.63
N ALA A 649 -25.63 -0.48 -12.04
CA ALA A 649 -25.81 -0.70 -10.62
C ALA A 649 -25.76 -2.22 -10.39
N PRO A 650 -25.05 -2.69 -9.35
CA PRO A 650 -25.24 -4.04 -8.87
C PRO A 650 -26.74 -4.30 -8.61
N PRO A 651 -27.25 -5.50 -8.93
CA PRO A 651 -28.66 -5.83 -8.70
C PRO A 651 -29.08 -5.54 -7.24
N GLY A 652 -30.33 -5.15 -6.98
CA GLY A 652 -30.81 -4.92 -5.61
C GLY A 652 -30.43 -3.58 -4.96
N ARG A 653 -29.69 -2.69 -5.64
CA ARG A 653 -29.54 -1.29 -5.22
C ARG A 653 -30.58 -0.41 -5.90
N THR A 654 -31.30 0.41 -5.13
CA THR A 654 -32.25 1.41 -5.62
C THR A 654 -31.73 2.81 -5.35
N GLU A 655 -32.23 3.84 -6.05
CA GLU A 655 -31.85 5.25 -5.85
C GLU A 655 -32.00 5.77 -4.41
N HIS A 656 -32.69 5.02 -3.54
CA HIS A 656 -32.99 5.39 -2.16
C HIS A 656 -32.20 4.61 -1.11
N THR A 657 -31.10 3.94 -1.44
CA THR A 657 -30.21 3.37 -0.42
C THR A 657 -29.53 4.49 0.39
N ALA A 658 -29.90 4.61 1.67
CA ALA A 658 -29.43 5.67 2.57
C ALA A 658 -27.89 5.74 2.64
N GLY A 659 -27.33 6.87 2.21
CA GLY A 659 -25.92 7.24 2.40
C GLY A 659 -24.91 6.61 1.44
N ARG A 660 -25.33 5.87 0.40
CA ARG A 660 -24.42 5.32 -0.64
C ARG A 660 -25.09 5.36 -2.01
N THR A 661 -24.35 5.75 -3.04
CA THR A 661 -24.86 5.75 -4.42
C THR A 661 -25.19 4.31 -4.86
N PRO A 662 -26.31 4.08 -5.59
CA PRO A 662 -26.68 2.74 -6.05
C PRO A 662 -25.75 2.20 -7.13
N TRP A 663 -24.84 3.03 -7.64
CA TRP A 663 -23.96 2.76 -8.76
C TRP A 663 -22.58 2.34 -8.28
N SER A 664 -21.92 1.50 -9.09
CA SER A 664 -20.50 1.25 -8.97
C SER A 664 -19.72 2.56 -9.05
N ALA A 665 -18.89 2.86 -8.05
CA ALA A 665 -18.11 4.10 -8.02
C ALA A 665 -17.05 4.15 -9.13
N ALA A 666 -16.75 3.01 -9.76
CA ALA A 666 -15.46 2.76 -10.37
C ALA A 666 -15.47 1.91 -11.66
N ASN A 667 -16.65 1.49 -12.12
CA ASN A 667 -16.80 0.72 -13.35
C ASN A 667 -18.09 1.16 -14.06
N PRO A 668 -18.04 1.70 -15.29
CA PRO A 668 -19.21 1.86 -16.14
C PRO A 668 -19.63 0.48 -16.62
N SER A 669 -20.39 -0.24 -15.79
CA SER A 669 -20.44 -1.70 -15.88
C SER A 669 -21.09 -2.25 -17.16
N ALA A 670 -21.68 -1.43 -18.06
CA ALA A 670 -22.14 -1.90 -19.36
C ALA A 670 -21.89 -0.94 -20.53
N TYR A 671 -21.59 -1.52 -21.68
CA TYR A 671 -21.61 -0.84 -22.97
C TYR A 671 -22.82 -1.30 -23.80
N ARG A 672 -23.50 -0.37 -24.47
CA ARG A 672 -24.69 -0.68 -25.27
C ARG A 672 -24.55 -0.18 -26.69
N THR A 673 -24.73 -1.08 -27.64
CA THR A 673 -24.79 -0.80 -29.08
C THR A 673 -26.22 -0.99 -29.56
N GLU A 674 -26.89 0.08 -30.02
CA GLU A 674 -28.17 -0.04 -30.72
C GLU A 674 -27.95 -0.07 -32.22
N ILE A 675 -28.54 -1.06 -32.90
CA ILE A 675 -28.45 -1.24 -34.35
C ILE A 675 -29.86 -1.06 -34.94
N SER A 676 -30.03 -0.14 -35.90
CA SER A 676 -31.33 0.13 -36.52
C SER A 676 -31.26 0.45 -38.01
N GLY A 677 -32.40 0.23 -38.68
CA GLY A 677 -32.67 0.61 -40.07
C GLY A 677 -33.82 -0.22 -40.65
N GLY A 678 -34.43 0.27 -41.74
CA GLY A 678 -35.53 -0.45 -42.41
C GLY A 678 -36.76 -0.73 -41.54
N GLY A 679 -36.98 0.04 -40.46
CA GLY A 679 -38.07 -0.16 -39.50
C GLY A 679 -37.79 -1.17 -38.38
N ARG A 680 -36.60 -1.77 -38.35
CA ARG A 680 -36.14 -2.76 -37.37
C ARG A 680 -35.13 -2.15 -36.40
N ARG A 681 -35.04 -2.68 -35.18
CA ARG A 681 -34.08 -2.24 -34.14
C ARG A 681 -33.74 -3.35 -33.16
N LEU A 682 -32.46 -3.55 -32.88
CA LEU A 682 -31.96 -4.43 -31.82
C LEU A 682 -30.93 -3.70 -30.94
N ARG A 683 -30.69 -4.24 -29.74
CA ARG A 683 -29.70 -3.73 -28.78
C ARG A 683 -28.76 -4.85 -28.37
N LEU A 684 -27.45 -4.60 -28.49
CA LEU A 684 -26.38 -5.38 -27.88
C LEU A 684 -25.97 -4.71 -26.56
N LYS A 685 -25.99 -5.44 -25.45
CA LYS A 685 -25.48 -5.00 -24.15
C LYS A 685 -24.30 -5.90 -23.78
N GLN A 686 -23.18 -5.29 -23.40
CA GLN A 686 -21.93 -5.99 -23.11
C GLN A 686 -21.45 -5.60 -21.72
N PHE A 687 -21.12 -6.59 -20.88
CA PHE A 687 -20.65 -6.37 -19.51
C PHE A 687 -19.93 -7.58 -18.93
N LEU A 688 -19.14 -7.37 -17.87
CA LEU A 688 -18.60 -8.45 -17.05
C LEU A 688 -19.58 -8.78 -15.92
N TYR A 689 -19.90 -10.06 -15.75
CA TYR A 689 -20.62 -10.52 -14.55
C TYR A 689 -19.60 -10.79 -13.43
N ASP A 690 -19.03 -9.73 -12.86
CA ASP A 690 -17.96 -9.81 -11.86
C ASP A 690 -18.46 -9.88 -10.40
N TRP A 691 -19.78 -9.81 -10.23
CA TRP A 691 -20.55 -9.98 -8.99
C TRP A 691 -21.42 -11.25 -8.99
N ALA A 692 -21.14 -12.24 -9.82
CA ALA A 692 -21.58 -13.64 -9.71
C ALA A 692 -21.16 -14.38 -10.98
N PHE A 693 -20.97 -15.69 -10.91
CA PHE A 693 -20.98 -16.45 -12.17
C PHE A 693 -22.40 -16.43 -12.72
N PRO A 694 -22.62 -15.99 -13.97
CA PRO A 694 -23.97 -15.89 -14.50
C PRO A 694 -24.56 -17.29 -14.57
N ALA A 695 -25.87 -17.39 -14.34
CA ALA A 695 -26.55 -18.61 -14.64
C ALA A 695 -26.48 -18.89 -16.14
N VAL A 696 -25.78 -19.98 -16.49
CA VAL A 696 -25.80 -20.60 -17.82
C VAL A 696 -25.21 -19.77 -18.97
N ASP A 697 -24.32 -18.80 -18.71
CA ASP A 697 -23.70 -17.92 -19.73
C ASP A 697 -24.63 -16.97 -20.51
N HIS A 698 -25.93 -16.88 -20.14
CA HIS A 698 -26.90 -15.99 -20.82
C HIS A 698 -28.00 -15.45 -19.89
N PRO A 699 -27.66 -14.54 -18.96
CA PRO A 699 -28.59 -14.09 -17.92
C PRO A 699 -29.83 -13.34 -18.44
N CYS A 700 -29.79 -12.73 -19.63
CA CYS A 700 -30.95 -12.02 -20.19
C CYS A 700 -32.16 -12.91 -20.50
N LEU A 701 -31.96 -14.20 -20.81
CA LEU A 701 -33.04 -15.12 -21.20
C LEU A 701 -33.58 -15.92 -20.01
N TRP A 702 -33.20 -15.52 -18.79
CA TRP A 702 -33.52 -16.24 -17.58
C TRP A 702 -35.02 -16.46 -17.40
N GLY A 703 -35.41 -17.70 -17.09
CA GLY A 703 -36.81 -18.10 -16.96
C GLY A 703 -37.53 -18.39 -18.29
N SER A 704 -36.88 -18.28 -19.45
CA SER A 704 -37.42 -18.71 -20.75
C SER A 704 -36.77 -20.01 -21.25
N PRO A 705 -37.44 -20.81 -22.12
CA PRO A 705 -36.78 -21.89 -22.86
C PRO A 705 -35.73 -21.31 -23.82
N THR A 706 -34.54 -21.91 -23.84
CA THR A 706 -33.44 -21.45 -24.69
C THR A 706 -32.90 -22.57 -25.57
N ARG A 707 -32.31 -22.19 -26.70
CA ARG A 707 -31.71 -23.08 -27.69
C ARG A 707 -30.27 -22.68 -27.96
N ALA A 708 -29.34 -23.62 -27.88
CA ALA A 708 -27.95 -23.42 -28.23
C ALA A 708 -27.76 -23.40 -29.76
N VAL A 709 -26.95 -22.46 -30.24
CA VAL A 709 -26.50 -22.38 -31.64
C VAL A 709 -24.99 -22.16 -31.68
N PRO A 710 -24.19 -23.05 -32.29
CA PRO A 710 -22.75 -22.88 -32.39
C PRO A 710 -22.38 -21.76 -33.39
N ILE A 711 -21.38 -20.95 -33.04
CA ILE A 711 -20.93 -19.78 -33.83
C ILE A 711 -19.42 -19.82 -34.17
N GLY A 712 -18.78 -20.98 -34.04
CA GLY A 712 -17.36 -21.18 -34.34
C GLY A 712 -16.43 -20.91 -33.15
N GLU A 713 -15.18 -21.37 -33.24
CA GLU A 713 -14.16 -21.28 -32.17
C GLU A 713 -14.63 -21.88 -30.83
N GLY A 714 -15.49 -22.91 -30.89
CA GLY A 714 -16.05 -23.57 -29.71
C GLY A 714 -17.11 -22.76 -28.96
N ARG A 715 -17.49 -21.58 -29.46
CA ARG A 715 -18.49 -20.70 -28.83
C ARG A 715 -19.92 -21.05 -29.22
N VAL A 716 -20.83 -20.72 -28.32
CA VAL A 716 -22.27 -20.94 -28.45
C VAL A 716 -23.02 -19.67 -28.12
N VAL A 717 -24.02 -19.34 -28.95
CA VAL A 717 -25.04 -18.33 -28.64
C VAL A 717 -26.33 -19.03 -28.26
N TRP A 718 -26.99 -18.50 -27.24
CA TRP A 718 -28.29 -18.93 -26.76
C TRP A 718 -29.37 -18.07 -27.39
N LEU A 719 -30.38 -18.69 -27.98
CA LEU A 719 -31.57 -18.01 -28.52
C LEU A 719 -32.76 -18.27 -27.61
N GLY A 720 -33.57 -17.25 -27.33
CA GLY A 720 -34.74 -17.38 -26.47
C GLY A 720 -35.52 -16.07 -26.35
N THR A 721 -36.11 -15.84 -25.18
CA THR A 721 -36.90 -14.64 -24.91
C THR A 721 -36.35 -13.91 -23.69
N ASP A 722 -36.16 -12.59 -23.79
CA ASP A 722 -35.71 -11.79 -22.65
C ASP A 722 -36.81 -11.60 -21.59
N TYR A 723 -36.45 -11.03 -20.44
CA TYR A 723 -37.36 -10.80 -19.32
C TYR A 723 -38.54 -9.84 -19.62
N LEU A 724 -38.52 -9.13 -20.76
CA LEU A 724 -39.62 -8.28 -21.23
C LEU A 724 -40.50 -8.98 -22.27
N GLY A 725 -40.20 -10.23 -22.61
CA GLY A 725 -40.96 -10.98 -23.61
C GLY A 725 -40.48 -10.75 -25.05
N HIS A 726 -39.34 -10.09 -25.27
CA HIS A 726 -38.82 -9.89 -26.63
C HIS A 726 -37.94 -11.06 -27.07
N PRO A 727 -37.89 -11.39 -28.38
CA PRO A 727 -36.86 -12.26 -28.93
C PRO A 727 -35.48 -11.73 -28.53
N GLY A 728 -34.63 -12.62 -28.02
CA GLY A 728 -33.32 -12.27 -27.48
C GLY A 728 -32.29 -13.35 -27.71
N ALA A 729 -31.03 -12.97 -27.54
CA ALA A 729 -29.91 -13.89 -27.59
C ALA A 729 -28.85 -13.54 -26.55
N GLY A 730 -28.03 -14.50 -26.16
CA GLY A 730 -26.93 -14.28 -25.21
C GLY A 730 -25.74 -15.19 -25.49
N ALA A 731 -24.53 -14.65 -25.39
CA ALA A 731 -23.31 -15.44 -25.45
C ALA A 731 -22.30 -14.94 -24.42
N ARG A 732 -21.43 -15.84 -23.96
CA ARG A 732 -20.27 -15.47 -23.16
C ARG A 732 -18.99 -15.65 -23.97
N MET A 733 -18.17 -14.60 -24.02
CA MET A 733 -17.00 -14.54 -24.88
C MET A 733 -15.86 -13.84 -24.14
N ALA A 734 -14.78 -14.56 -23.84
CA ALA A 734 -13.63 -14.06 -23.07
C ALA A 734 -14.06 -13.30 -21.79
N ARG A 735 -14.90 -13.96 -20.97
CA ARG A 735 -15.55 -13.43 -19.76
C ARG A 735 -16.63 -12.38 -19.97
N THR A 736 -16.72 -11.73 -21.13
CA THR A 736 -17.81 -10.79 -21.44
C THR A 736 -19.12 -11.51 -21.63
N THR A 737 -20.17 -11.03 -20.97
CA THR A 737 -21.56 -11.36 -21.28
C THR A 737 -22.04 -10.41 -22.38
N VAL A 738 -22.42 -10.97 -23.54
CA VAL A 738 -23.00 -10.25 -24.67
C VAL A 738 -24.47 -10.62 -24.79
N GLU A 739 -25.35 -9.69 -24.45
CA GLU A 739 -26.81 -9.85 -24.51
C GLU A 739 -27.39 -9.09 -25.69
N MET A 740 -28.34 -9.69 -26.39
CA MET A 740 -29.08 -9.07 -27.48
C MET A 740 -30.58 -9.09 -27.20
N SER A 741 -31.27 -7.96 -27.39
CA SER A 741 -32.73 -7.86 -27.37
C SER A 741 -33.25 -7.22 -28.65
N VAL A 742 -34.26 -7.83 -29.29
CA VAL A 742 -34.99 -7.21 -30.42
C VAL A 742 -35.97 -6.17 -29.87
N LEU A 743 -35.73 -4.90 -30.15
CA LEU A 743 -36.53 -3.78 -29.62
C LEU A 743 -37.68 -3.37 -30.55
N LYS A 744 -37.57 -3.66 -31.86
CA LYS A 744 -38.59 -3.34 -32.87
C LYS A 744 -38.40 -4.20 -34.11
N GLY A 745 -39.51 -4.67 -34.68
CA GLY A 745 -39.49 -5.53 -35.88
C GLY A 745 -39.10 -6.96 -35.54
N SER A 746 -38.55 -7.68 -36.52
CA SER A 746 -38.11 -9.06 -36.39
C SER A 746 -36.75 -9.27 -37.04
N PHE A 747 -35.93 -10.11 -36.42
CA PHE A 747 -34.64 -10.57 -36.92
C PHE A 747 -34.68 -12.09 -36.88
N GLY A 748 -34.32 -12.74 -37.98
CA GLY A 748 -34.29 -14.19 -38.06
C GLY A 748 -33.13 -14.78 -37.25
N ASP A 749 -33.27 -16.05 -36.84
CA ASP A 749 -32.24 -16.77 -36.09
C ASP A 749 -30.90 -16.81 -36.83
N ASP A 750 -30.92 -16.90 -38.17
CA ASP A 750 -29.70 -16.86 -39.00
C ASP A 750 -29.06 -15.47 -39.01
N GLU A 751 -29.84 -14.38 -39.09
CA GLU A 751 -29.30 -13.01 -38.98
C GLU A 751 -28.62 -12.80 -37.62
N ILE A 752 -29.24 -13.30 -36.54
CA ILE A 752 -28.69 -13.23 -35.18
C ILE A 752 -27.41 -14.06 -35.07
N ARG A 753 -27.43 -15.30 -35.57
CA ARG A 753 -26.27 -16.20 -35.59
C ARG A 753 -25.09 -15.56 -36.32
N GLU A 754 -25.34 -14.97 -37.49
CA GLU A 754 -24.31 -14.29 -38.30
C GLU A 754 -23.78 -13.05 -37.61
N LEU A 755 -24.64 -12.25 -36.96
CA LEU A 755 -24.20 -11.09 -36.17
C LEU A 755 -23.23 -11.52 -35.05
N PHE A 756 -23.59 -12.54 -34.25
CA PHE A 756 -22.71 -13.04 -33.17
C PHE A 756 -21.43 -13.68 -33.72
N ALA A 757 -21.51 -14.46 -34.80
CA ALA A 757 -20.33 -15.04 -35.44
C ALA A 757 -19.39 -13.97 -36.06
N GLY A 758 -19.96 -12.84 -36.48
CA GLY A 758 -19.25 -11.68 -37.00
C GLY A 758 -18.67 -10.75 -35.94
N LEU A 759 -18.92 -10.98 -34.64
CA LEU A 759 -18.35 -10.17 -33.58
C LEU A 759 -16.83 -10.36 -33.51
N ARG A 760 -16.11 -9.24 -33.47
CA ARG A 760 -14.65 -9.20 -33.27
C ARG A 760 -14.33 -8.31 -32.08
N PRO A 761 -13.23 -8.58 -31.36
CA PRO A 761 -12.84 -7.70 -30.27
C PRO A 761 -12.60 -6.29 -30.84
N ALA A 762 -13.07 -5.26 -30.13
CA ALA A 762 -12.84 -3.87 -30.50
C ALA A 762 -11.34 -3.55 -30.56
N GLN A 763 -10.55 -4.26 -29.74
CA GLN A 763 -9.10 -4.27 -29.77
C GLN A 763 -8.58 -5.72 -29.65
N GLU A 764 -7.89 -6.20 -30.69
CA GLU A 764 -7.35 -7.57 -30.79
C GLU A 764 -6.56 -8.10 -29.58
N PRO A 765 -5.70 -7.33 -28.87
CA PRO A 765 -4.93 -7.87 -27.74
C PRO A 765 -5.77 -8.06 -26.46
N VAL A 766 -6.99 -7.51 -26.37
CA VAL A 766 -7.75 -7.46 -25.11
C VAL A 766 -8.27 -8.83 -24.65
N PRO A 767 -8.83 -9.71 -25.51
CA PRO A 767 -9.28 -11.05 -25.07
C PRO A 767 -8.22 -11.86 -24.35
N ALA A 768 -7.00 -11.95 -24.91
CA ALA A 768 -5.90 -12.69 -24.30
C ALA A 768 -5.48 -12.11 -22.95
N ARG A 769 -5.55 -10.78 -22.80
CA ARG A 769 -5.26 -10.10 -21.52
C ARG A 769 -6.33 -10.38 -20.47
N VAL A 770 -7.62 -10.22 -20.83
CA VAL A 770 -8.75 -10.46 -19.90
C VAL A 770 -8.76 -11.88 -19.36
N LEU A 771 -8.49 -12.86 -20.23
CA LEU A 771 -8.40 -14.26 -19.83
C LEU A 771 -7.20 -14.52 -18.90
N ALA A 772 -6.10 -13.80 -19.06
CA ALA A 772 -4.95 -13.94 -18.19
C ALA A 772 -5.13 -13.29 -16.81
N THR A 773 -5.92 -12.22 -16.70
CA THR A 773 -6.16 -11.52 -15.43
C THR A 773 -6.93 -12.41 -14.43
N PRO A 774 -6.42 -12.65 -13.21
CA PRO A 774 -7.13 -13.36 -12.15
C PRO A 774 -8.55 -12.84 -11.93
N PHE A 775 -9.54 -13.72 -11.77
CA PHE A 775 -10.94 -13.30 -11.64
C PHE A 775 -11.15 -12.38 -10.43
N HIS A 776 -10.42 -12.58 -9.33
CA HIS A 776 -10.53 -11.69 -8.17
C HIS A 776 -10.10 -10.26 -8.46
N GLU A 777 -9.12 -10.04 -9.34
CA GLU A 777 -8.74 -8.69 -9.76
C GLU A 777 -9.81 -8.03 -10.64
N LEU A 778 -10.61 -8.83 -11.35
CA LEU A 778 -11.77 -8.35 -12.08
C LEU A 778 -13.02 -8.20 -11.19
N SER A 779 -13.09 -8.97 -10.09
CA SER A 779 -14.28 -9.09 -9.24
C SER A 779 -14.66 -7.75 -8.63
N TYR A 780 -15.93 -7.38 -8.74
CA TYR A 780 -16.43 -6.16 -8.12
C TYR A 780 -16.33 -6.23 -6.59
N TRP A 781 -16.59 -7.40 -5.98
CA TRP A 781 -16.54 -7.56 -4.52
C TRP A 781 -15.15 -7.58 -3.93
N ALA A 782 -14.14 -8.00 -4.70
CA ALA A 782 -12.75 -7.90 -4.28
C ALA A 782 -12.28 -6.45 -4.27
N ARG A 783 -12.83 -5.62 -5.17
CA ARG A 783 -12.42 -4.22 -5.36
C ARG A 783 -13.18 -3.24 -4.46
N TYR A 784 -14.38 -3.58 -4.00
CA TYR A 784 -15.24 -2.66 -3.23
C TYR A 784 -15.91 -3.32 -2.02
N PRO A 785 -15.91 -2.66 -0.84
CA PRO A 785 -16.54 -3.15 0.38
C PRO A 785 -18.06 -2.93 0.36
N VAL A 786 -18.76 -3.83 -0.32
CA VAL A 786 -20.20 -3.73 -0.59
C VAL A 786 -20.96 -5.00 -0.18
N ASP A 787 -22.23 -4.83 0.21
CA ASP A 787 -23.14 -5.95 0.46
C ASP A 787 -23.24 -6.85 -0.78
N MET A 788 -23.05 -8.16 -0.61
CA MET A 788 -23.31 -9.12 -1.67
C MET A 788 -24.80 -9.21 -1.98
N VAL A 789 -25.08 -9.33 -3.28
CA VAL A 789 -26.43 -9.47 -3.81
C VAL A 789 -26.63 -10.90 -4.25
N SER A 790 -27.75 -11.49 -3.85
CA SER A 790 -28.14 -12.81 -4.30
C SER A 790 -28.82 -12.71 -5.67
N VAL A 791 -28.19 -13.26 -6.70
CA VAL A 791 -28.79 -13.52 -8.01
C VAL A 791 -28.74 -15.01 -8.34
N PRO A 792 -29.62 -15.52 -9.20
CA PRO A 792 -29.50 -16.89 -9.68
C PRO A 792 -28.16 -17.09 -10.40
N THR A 793 -27.42 -18.12 -9.99
CA THR A 793 -26.07 -18.42 -10.50
C THR A 793 -25.97 -19.74 -11.28
N GLY A 794 -27.02 -20.56 -11.28
CA GLY A 794 -27.04 -21.85 -11.95
C GLY A 794 -28.43 -22.49 -11.99
N VAL A 795 -28.51 -23.77 -12.37
CA VAL A 795 -29.75 -24.55 -12.50
C VAL A 795 -30.33 -25.00 -11.15
N PHE A 796 -29.53 -24.92 -10.07
CA PHE A 796 -29.95 -25.10 -8.68
C PHE A 796 -29.83 -23.81 -7.86
N VAL A 797 -30.68 -23.69 -6.84
CA VAL A 797 -30.77 -22.51 -5.98
C VAL A 797 -29.52 -22.38 -5.11
N MET A 798 -28.98 -21.15 -5.04
CA MET A 798 -27.95 -20.75 -4.08
C MET A 798 -28.18 -19.30 -3.66
N GLU A 799 -28.16 -19.04 -2.35
CA GLU A 799 -28.35 -17.70 -1.81
C GLU A 799 -27.12 -17.20 -1.03
N ARG A 800 -26.70 -15.97 -1.33
CA ARG A 800 -25.67 -15.22 -0.58
C ARG A 800 -26.23 -13.80 -0.33
N LYS A 801 -26.44 -13.39 0.92
CA LYS A 801 -27.09 -12.10 1.26
C LYS A 801 -26.45 -11.43 2.49
N GLY A 802 -26.09 -10.15 2.37
CA GLY A 802 -25.72 -9.27 3.50
C GLY A 802 -24.23 -8.94 3.64
N ARG A 803 -23.91 -7.97 4.53
CA ARG A 803 -22.54 -7.47 4.79
C ARG A 803 -21.60 -8.45 5.48
N SER A 804 -22.12 -9.43 6.20
CA SER A 804 -21.31 -10.42 6.92
C SER A 804 -20.58 -11.42 6.00
N HIS A 805 -20.61 -11.20 4.68
CA HIS A 805 -20.15 -12.12 3.65
C HIS A 805 -19.01 -11.53 2.80
N GLU A 806 -18.09 -10.77 3.40
CA GLU A 806 -16.88 -10.39 2.67
C GLU A 806 -16.05 -11.65 2.40
N GLY A 807 -15.70 -11.85 1.12
CA GLY A 807 -14.84 -12.95 0.70
C GLY A 807 -13.38 -12.57 0.90
N GLU A 808 -12.62 -13.36 1.66
CA GLU A 808 -11.17 -13.19 1.76
C GLU A 808 -10.53 -13.85 0.53
N TRP A 809 -10.12 -13.02 -0.43
CA TRP A 809 -9.47 -13.49 -1.66
C TRP A 809 -8.01 -13.86 -1.41
N VAL A 810 -7.60 -15.00 -1.96
CA VAL A 810 -6.22 -15.48 -1.90
C VAL A 810 -5.40 -14.79 -2.97
N ALA A 811 -4.25 -14.23 -2.57
CA ALA A 811 -3.34 -13.56 -3.50
C ALA A 811 -2.92 -14.49 -4.66
N THR A 812 -2.90 -14.00 -5.90
CA THR A 812 -2.64 -14.78 -7.13
C THR A 812 -1.47 -15.75 -7.00
N ALA A 813 -0.33 -15.28 -6.49
CA ALA A 813 0.89 -16.07 -6.34
C ALA A 813 0.76 -17.24 -5.33
N GLN A 814 -0.17 -17.12 -4.38
CA GLN A 814 -0.43 -18.12 -3.34
C GLN A 814 -1.51 -19.12 -3.75
N VAL A 815 -2.34 -18.81 -4.75
CA VAL A 815 -3.51 -19.64 -5.14
C VAL A 815 -3.15 -21.12 -5.33
N PRO A 816 -2.10 -21.50 -6.09
CA PRO A 816 -1.78 -22.93 -6.27
C PRO A 816 -1.42 -23.61 -4.95
N ARG A 817 -0.60 -22.95 -4.11
CA ARG A 817 -0.18 -23.48 -2.81
C ARG A 817 -1.37 -23.59 -1.86
N PHE A 818 -2.17 -22.54 -1.75
CA PHE A 818 -3.38 -22.50 -0.93
C PHE A 818 -4.34 -23.62 -1.32
N VAL A 819 -4.71 -23.71 -2.60
CA VAL A 819 -5.66 -24.72 -3.10
C VAL A 819 -5.13 -26.14 -2.87
N SER A 820 -3.85 -26.40 -3.16
CA SER A 820 -3.23 -27.70 -2.85
C SER A 820 -3.20 -28.01 -1.34
N GLY A 821 -2.99 -27.00 -0.50
CA GLY A 821 -3.01 -27.11 0.95
C GLY A 821 -4.40 -27.41 1.53
N GLN A 822 -5.46 -27.14 0.77
CA GLN A 822 -6.83 -27.54 1.11
C GLN A 822 -7.19 -28.95 0.59
N GLY A 823 -6.23 -29.70 0.03
CA GLY A 823 -6.50 -31.02 -0.56
C GLY A 823 -7.26 -30.97 -1.89
N LEU A 824 -7.23 -29.82 -2.58
CA LEU A 824 -7.91 -29.61 -3.87
C LEU A 824 -6.87 -29.56 -5.01
N PRO A 825 -7.17 -30.09 -6.21
CA PRO A 825 -6.22 -30.12 -7.31
C PRO A 825 -6.03 -28.72 -7.92
N THR A 826 -4.80 -28.36 -8.31
CA THR A 826 -4.51 -27.10 -9.01
C THR A 826 -4.84 -27.14 -10.51
N SER A 827 -5.16 -28.31 -11.04
CA SER A 827 -5.66 -28.50 -12.41
C SER A 827 -6.59 -29.70 -12.50
N VAL A 828 -7.61 -29.59 -13.36
CA VAL A 828 -8.58 -30.67 -13.60
C VAL A 828 -9.12 -30.57 -15.01
N GLY A 829 -9.12 -31.66 -15.77
CA GLY A 829 -9.80 -31.71 -17.08
C GLY A 829 -9.34 -30.67 -18.11
N GLY A 830 -8.08 -30.23 -18.08
CA GLY A 830 -7.58 -29.16 -18.97
C GLY A 830 -7.81 -27.74 -18.44
N PHE A 831 -8.40 -27.60 -17.26
CA PHE A 831 -8.54 -26.33 -16.55
C PHE A 831 -7.45 -26.19 -15.49
N ARG A 832 -6.96 -24.96 -15.28
CA ARG A 832 -5.96 -24.62 -14.27
C ARG A 832 -6.54 -23.61 -13.29
N VAL A 833 -6.16 -23.73 -12.03
CA VAL A 833 -6.62 -22.83 -10.99
C VAL A 833 -6.12 -21.41 -11.22
N GLN A 834 -6.99 -20.44 -11.00
CA GLN A 834 -6.71 -19.04 -11.28
C GLN A 834 -7.04 -18.09 -10.12
N SER A 835 -8.05 -18.40 -9.31
CA SER A 835 -8.41 -17.61 -8.14
C SER A 835 -9.08 -18.47 -7.08
N ALA A 836 -8.97 -18.07 -5.82
CA ALA A 836 -9.63 -18.71 -4.68
C ALA A 836 -10.09 -17.65 -3.66
N ALA A 837 -11.19 -17.90 -2.96
CA ALA A 837 -11.69 -17.06 -1.88
C ALA A 837 -12.45 -17.86 -0.82
N THR A 838 -12.34 -17.46 0.43
CA THR A 838 -13.18 -17.97 1.52
C THR A 838 -14.28 -16.97 1.84
N PHE A 839 -15.50 -17.44 2.09
CA PHE A 839 -16.64 -16.61 2.48
C PHE A 839 -17.15 -17.07 3.85
N GLY A 840 -17.30 -16.14 4.79
CA GLY A 840 -17.83 -16.41 6.13
C GLY A 840 -19.24 -15.86 6.38
N ASP A 841 -19.79 -16.13 7.56
CA ASP A 841 -20.73 -15.25 8.25
C ASP A 841 -20.54 -15.28 9.77
N ALA A 842 -21.26 -14.37 10.45
CA ALA A 842 -21.28 -14.26 11.91
C ALA A 842 -21.81 -15.53 12.62
N GLY A 843 -22.43 -16.46 11.91
CA GLY A 843 -22.89 -17.75 12.42
C GLY A 843 -21.83 -18.85 12.36
N GLY A 844 -20.62 -18.55 11.84
CA GLY A 844 -19.52 -19.50 11.73
C GLY A 844 -19.58 -20.40 10.50
N ALA A 845 -20.53 -20.17 9.57
CA ALA A 845 -20.54 -20.87 8.30
C ALA A 845 -19.40 -20.34 7.41
N ARG A 846 -18.57 -21.23 6.87
CA ARG A 846 -17.53 -20.90 5.89
C ARG A 846 -17.72 -21.69 4.60
N GLU A 847 -17.46 -21.02 3.48
CA GLU A 847 -17.47 -21.58 2.12
C GLU A 847 -16.13 -21.25 1.43
N LEU A 848 -15.60 -22.16 0.62
CA LEU A 848 -14.45 -21.92 -0.25
C LEU A 848 -14.92 -21.92 -1.71
N GLU A 849 -14.61 -20.87 -2.46
CA GLU A 849 -14.82 -20.78 -3.91
C GLU A 849 -13.49 -20.79 -4.65
N ILE A 850 -13.42 -21.55 -5.74
CA ILE A 850 -12.24 -21.67 -6.61
C ILE A 850 -12.68 -21.50 -8.06
N VAL A 851 -11.92 -20.69 -8.79
CA VAL A 851 -12.10 -20.47 -10.23
C VAL A 851 -10.99 -21.18 -11.01
N TYR A 852 -11.36 -22.05 -11.93
CA TYR A 852 -10.46 -22.66 -12.90
C TYR A 852 -10.75 -22.14 -14.31
N LEU A 853 -9.70 -22.00 -15.12
CA LEU A 853 -9.76 -21.52 -16.49
C LEU A 853 -9.04 -22.49 -17.43
N SER A 854 -9.61 -22.73 -18.60
CA SER A 854 -8.98 -23.50 -19.68
C SER A 854 -8.25 -22.60 -20.68
N ASP A 855 -7.38 -23.20 -21.49
CA ASP A 855 -6.64 -22.48 -22.55
C ASP A 855 -7.57 -21.92 -23.64
N THR A 856 -8.81 -22.42 -23.77
CA THR A 856 -9.84 -21.91 -24.69
C THR A 856 -10.73 -20.83 -24.08
N GLY A 857 -10.48 -20.42 -22.83
CA GLY A 857 -11.24 -19.39 -22.12
C GLY A 857 -12.54 -19.87 -21.46
N ALA A 858 -12.79 -21.18 -21.44
CA ALA A 858 -13.88 -21.77 -20.66
C ALA A 858 -13.54 -21.80 -19.16
N GLU A 859 -14.55 -21.67 -18.31
CA GLU A 859 -14.40 -21.54 -16.86
C GLU A 859 -15.14 -22.63 -16.09
N LEU A 860 -14.54 -23.06 -14.99
CA LEU A 860 -15.19 -23.85 -13.94
C LEU A 860 -15.19 -23.09 -12.62
N ARG A 861 -16.29 -23.16 -11.87
CA ARG A 861 -16.36 -22.67 -10.49
C ARG A 861 -16.68 -23.78 -9.53
N LEU A 862 -15.74 -24.08 -8.65
CA LEU A 862 -15.92 -25.04 -7.57
C LEU A 862 -16.25 -24.29 -6.29
N LEU A 863 -17.31 -24.70 -5.63
CA LEU A 863 -17.65 -24.28 -4.28
C LEU A 863 -17.66 -25.49 -3.37
N LEU A 864 -17.10 -25.33 -2.16
CA LEU A 864 -17.01 -26.36 -1.13
C LEU A 864 -17.44 -25.75 0.20
N GLN A 865 -18.25 -26.49 0.95
CA GLN A 865 -18.56 -26.19 2.34
C GLN A 865 -18.58 -27.46 3.18
N ARG A 866 -18.48 -27.33 4.50
CA ARG A 866 -18.69 -28.47 5.41
C ARG A 866 -20.17 -28.88 5.38
N THR A 867 -20.43 -30.18 5.33
CA THR A 867 -21.78 -30.73 5.25
C THR A 867 -22.65 -30.23 6.41
N GLY A 868 -23.80 -29.64 6.08
CA GLY A 868 -24.75 -29.10 7.04
C GLY A 868 -24.34 -27.78 7.72
N ALA A 869 -23.18 -27.22 7.38
CA ALA A 869 -22.62 -26.02 8.02
C ALA A 869 -22.54 -24.80 7.09
N GLY A 870 -23.16 -24.85 5.90
CA GLY A 870 -23.14 -23.73 4.95
C GLY A 870 -24.42 -23.63 4.11
N ARG A 871 -24.40 -22.76 3.09
CA ARG A 871 -25.58 -22.33 2.32
C ARG A 871 -25.88 -23.18 1.08
N LEU A 872 -24.95 -24.05 0.67
CA LEU A 872 -25.23 -25.06 -0.33
C LEU A 872 -26.28 -26.03 0.21
N GLN A 873 -27.45 -26.04 -0.42
CA GLN A 873 -28.54 -26.93 -0.04
C GLN A 873 -28.30 -28.33 -0.60
N PHE A 874 -28.40 -29.35 0.25
CA PHE A 874 -28.31 -30.75 -0.16
C PHE A 874 -29.47 -31.57 0.42
N PRO A 875 -30.29 -32.25 -0.41
CA PRO A 875 -30.24 -32.25 -1.88
C PRO A 875 -30.57 -30.85 -2.45
N PRO A 876 -30.00 -30.49 -3.61
CA PRO A 876 -30.19 -29.17 -4.19
C PRO A 876 -31.63 -28.97 -4.68
N ARG A 877 -32.14 -27.75 -4.53
CA ARG A 877 -33.45 -27.37 -5.06
C ARG A 877 -33.33 -26.82 -6.48
N PRO A 878 -34.22 -27.20 -7.41
CA PRO A 878 -34.28 -26.61 -8.75
C PRO A 878 -34.50 -25.10 -8.69
N GLU A 879 -33.75 -24.37 -9.51
CA GLU A 879 -33.98 -22.95 -9.77
C GLU A 879 -34.97 -22.76 -10.94
N LYS A 880 -35.60 -21.58 -11.06
CA LYS A 880 -36.75 -21.34 -11.97
C LYS A 880 -36.48 -21.46 -13.48
N HIS A 881 -35.24 -21.54 -13.92
CA HIS A 881 -34.93 -21.61 -15.36
C HIS A 881 -35.20 -23.03 -15.92
N PRO A 882 -35.80 -23.14 -17.13
CA PRO A 882 -35.94 -24.42 -17.82
C PRO A 882 -34.57 -25.08 -18.05
N ALA A 883 -34.38 -26.27 -17.49
CA ALA A 883 -33.15 -27.05 -17.62
C ALA A 883 -33.46 -28.53 -17.40
N HIS A 884 -32.68 -29.39 -18.03
CA HIS A 884 -32.67 -30.81 -17.71
C HIS A 884 -31.98 -31.03 -16.37
N ARG A 885 -32.51 -31.97 -15.57
CA ARG A 885 -31.98 -32.32 -14.26
C ARG A 885 -32.10 -33.82 -14.08
N GLU A 886 -31.05 -34.42 -13.55
CA GLU A 886 -30.98 -35.86 -13.32
C GLU A 886 -30.10 -36.17 -12.10
N VAL A 887 -30.22 -37.40 -11.62
CA VAL A 887 -29.35 -37.95 -10.58
C VAL A 887 -28.51 -39.05 -11.21
N ALA A 888 -27.20 -38.86 -11.22
CA ALA A 888 -26.25 -39.77 -11.86
C ALA A 888 -25.30 -40.39 -10.82
N GLN A 889 -24.77 -41.57 -11.16
CA GLN A 889 -23.66 -42.19 -10.42
C GLN A 889 -22.34 -41.87 -11.14
N ILE A 890 -21.51 -41.02 -10.54
CA ILE A 890 -20.24 -40.55 -11.12
C ILE A 890 -19.15 -40.79 -10.08
N GLY A 891 -18.09 -41.53 -10.43
CA GLY A 891 -16.99 -41.83 -9.50
C GLY A 891 -17.43 -42.59 -8.23
N GLY A 892 -18.56 -43.32 -8.28
CA GLY A 892 -19.15 -43.96 -7.10
C GLY A 892 -19.92 -42.99 -6.16
N ARG A 893 -20.17 -41.75 -6.60
CA ARG A 893 -20.97 -40.74 -5.91
C ARG A 893 -22.33 -40.55 -6.55
N THR A 894 -23.33 -40.32 -5.73
CA THR A 894 -24.60 -39.75 -6.17
C THR A 894 -24.40 -38.26 -6.44
N VAL A 895 -24.52 -37.86 -7.71
CA VAL A 895 -24.37 -36.48 -8.17
C VAL A 895 -25.71 -35.97 -8.71
N HIS A 896 -26.16 -34.83 -8.22
CA HIS A 896 -27.28 -34.09 -8.79
C HIS A 896 -26.73 -33.23 -9.94
N LEU A 897 -27.09 -33.59 -11.18
CA LEU A 897 -26.60 -32.94 -12.38
C LEU A 897 -27.73 -32.15 -13.02
N GLY A 898 -27.44 -30.95 -13.49
CA GLY A 898 -28.34 -30.19 -14.33
C GLY A 898 -27.61 -29.50 -15.48
N TYR A 899 -28.30 -29.34 -16.61
CA TYR A 899 -27.76 -28.74 -17.82
C TYR A 899 -28.90 -28.16 -18.66
N VAL A 900 -28.63 -27.10 -19.42
CA VAL A 900 -29.64 -26.48 -20.30
C VAL A 900 -29.69 -27.18 -21.66
N ASP A 901 -28.54 -27.42 -22.27
CA ASP A 901 -28.36 -28.20 -23.49
C ASP A 901 -27.40 -29.37 -23.24
N ARG A 902 -27.70 -30.52 -23.85
CA ARG A 902 -26.93 -31.74 -23.62
C ARG A 902 -25.51 -31.65 -24.19
N ASP A 903 -25.34 -31.03 -25.35
CA ASP A 903 -24.08 -31.08 -26.11
C ASP A 903 -23.19 -29.86 -25.80
N PHE A 904 -23.80 -28.76 -25.34
CA PHE A 904 -23.11 -27.48 -25.14
C PHE A 904 -23.14 -26.93 -23.71
N GLY A 905 -23.84 -27.56 -22.77
CA GLY A 905 -23.98 -27.08 -21.39
C GLY A 905 -25.07 -26.01 -21.28
N ALA A 906 -24.97 -24.96 -20.46
CA ALA A 906 -24.08 -24.85 -19.31
C ALA A 906 -24.50 -25.84 -18.23
N CYS A 907 -23.52 -26.45 -17.58
CA CYS A 907 -23.72 -27.56 -16.66
C CYS A 907 -23.48 -27.15 -15.21
N GLU A 908 -24.17 -27.83 -14.30
CA GLU A 908 -23.98 -27.71 -12.87
C GLU A 908 -24.09 -29.08 -12.20
N ALA A 909 -23.20 -29.37 -11.26
CA ALA A 909 -23.24 -30.57 -10.42
C ALA A 909 -23.19 -30.21 -8.94
N VAL A 910 -23.98 -30.92 -8.13
CA VAL A 910 -23.94 -30.85 -6.67
C VAL A 910 -23.85 -32.26 -6.10
N TRP A 911 -22.88 -32.51 -5.21
CA TRP A 911 -22.66 -33.81 -4.59
C TRP A 911 -22.07 -33.69 -3.19
N ARG A 912 -22.10 -34.79 -2.44
CA ARG A 912 -21.51 -34.89 -1.09
C ARG A 912 -20.29 -35.79 -1.11
N HIS A 913 -19.19 -35.30 -0.54
CA HIS A 913 -17.95 -36.04 -0.34
C HIS A 913 -17.96 -36.77 1.03
N PRO A 914 -17.40 -37.99 1.16
CA PRO A 914 -17.40 -38.76 2.41
C PRO A 914 -16.70 -38.08 3.57
N ASP A 915 -15.73 -37.22 3.29
CA ASP A 915 -14.97 -36.48 4.29
C ASP A 915 -15.80 -35.37 4.97
N GLY A 916 -17.11 -35.29 4.67
CA GLY A 916 -18.04 -34.38 5.34
C GLY A 916 -18.13 -33.00 4.68
N TYR A 917 -18.05 -32.95 3.34
CA TYR A 917 -18.17 -31.71 2.56
C TYR A 917 -19.26 -31.82 1.49
N ASP A 918 -20.00 -30.74 1.28
CA ASP A 918 -20.93 -30.59 0.16
C ASP A 918 -20.26 -29.72 -0.92
N LEU A 919 -20.28 -30.18 -2.18
CA LEU A 919 -19.61 -29.55 -3.31
C LEU A 919 -20.60 -29.13 -4.39
N ARG A 920 -20.28 -28.01 -5.05
CA ARG A 920 -20.97 -27.50 -6.23
C ARG A 920 -19.94 -27.15 -7.30
N LEU A 921 -20.13 -27.65 -8.51
CA LEU A 921 -19.32 -27.29 -9.68
C LEU A 921 -20.23 -26.66 -10.73
N LEU A 922 -19.85 -25.50 -11.27
CA LEU A 922 -20.50 -24.86 -12.42
C LEU A 922 -19.52 -24.79 -13.59
N ALA A 923 -20.01 -24.96 -14.82
CA ALA A 923 -19.25 -24.79 -16.05
C ALA A 923 -19.87 -23.73 -16.96
N SER A 924 -19.01 -23.01 -17.70
CA SER A 924 -19.42 -22.27 -18.88
C SER A 924 -19.93 -23.22 -19.99
N ALA A 925 -20.73 -22.69 -20.91
CA ALA A 925 -21.19 -23.33 -22.12
C ALA A 925 -20.13 -23.28 -23.23
N GLY A 926 -20.17 -24.26 -24.12
CA GLY A 926 -19.26 -24.34 -25.26
C GLY A 926 -19.14 -25.74 -25.83
N ALA A 927 -18.53 -25.85 -27.01
CA ALA A 927 -18.23 -27.14 -27.62
C ALA A 927 -17.29 -27.95 -26.73
N GLY A 928 -17.67 -29.19 -26.39
CA GLY A 928 -16.91 -30.05 -25.48
C GLY A 928 -17.20 -29.82 -23.99
N LEU A 929 -18.06 -28.86 -23.64
CA LEU A 929 -18.51 -28.59 -22.27
C LEU A 929 -19.95 -29.08 -22.00
N GLY A 930 -20.47 -29.91 -22.89
CA GLY A 930 -21.75 -30.59 -22.73
C GLY A 930 -21.78 -31.54 -21.53
N ARG A 931 -22.97 -32.07 -21.28
CA ARG A 931 -23.31 -32.93 -20.14
C ARG A 931 -22.27 -34.03 -19.91
N ASP A 932 -21.91 -34.78 -20.94
CA ASP A 932 -21.06 -35.97 -20.81
C ASP A 932 -19.61 -35.60 -20.44
N GLY A 933 -19.02 -34.60 -21.08
CA GLY A 933 -17.67 -34.12 -20.75
C GLY A 933 -17.60 -33.43 -19.38
N PHE A 934 -18.67 -32.73 -18.99
CA PHE A 934 -18.78 -32.14 -17.66
C PHE A 934 -18.89 -33.20 -16.57
N ALA A 935 -19.71 -34.25 -16.78
CA ALA A 935 -19.82 -35.37 -15.85
C ALA A 935 -18.48 -36.10 -15.66
N GLU A 936 -17.70 -36.26 -16.73
CA GLU A 936 -16.33 -36.79 -16.63
C GLU A 936 -15.42 -35.88 -15.77
N THR A 937 -15.52 -34.56 -15.96
CA THR A 937 -14.74 -33.58 -15.19
C THR A 937 -15.11 -33.62 -13.70
N VAL A 938 -16.39 -33.77 -13.35
CA VAL A 938 -16.85 -33.99 -11.97
C VAL A 938 -16.20 -35.25 -11.38
N GLY A 939 -16.19 -36.37 -12.12
CA GLY A 939 -15.58 -37.61 -11.67
C GLY A 939 -14.06 -37.50 -11.46
N ARG A 940 -13.35 -36.79 -12.35
CA ARG A 940 -11.91 -36.49 -12.20
C ARG A 940 -11.64 -35.62 -10.98
N LEU A 941 -12.46 -34.59 -10.78
CA LEU A 941 -12.35 -33.69 -9.63
C LEU A 941 -12.54 -34.47 -8.32
N ASP A 942 -13.66 -35.20 -8.17
CA ASP A 942 -13.95 -36.01 -6.98
C ASP A 942 -12.82 -36.99 -6.66
N SER A 943 -12.29 -37.68 -7.68
CA SER A 943 -11.19 -38.63 -7.51
C SER A 943 -9.87 -37.98 -7.08
N ALA A 944 -9.67 -36.70 -7.41
CA ALA A 944 -8.45 -35.95 -7.08
C ALA A 944 -8.50 -35.29 -5.69
N LEU A 945 -9.69 -35.16 -5.08
CA LEU A 945 -9.84 -34.53 -3.78
C LEU A 945 -9.14 -35.33 -2.66
N ARG A 946 -8.52 -34.62 -1.72
CA ARG A 946 -7.82 -35.17 -0.55
C ARG A 946 -8.18 -34.34 0.69
N LEU A 947 -9.47 -34.28 1.01
CA LEU A 947 -9.99 -33.37 2.06
C LEU A 947 -9.76 -33.90 3.49
N ALA A 948 -9.57 -35.21 3.67
CA ALA A 948 -9.33 -35.83 4.97
C ALA A 948 -8.14 -35.20 5.73
N GLY A 949 -8.38 -34.76 6.97
CA GLY A 949 -7.36 -34.17 7.85
C GLY A 949 -7.22 -32.66 7.73
N HIS A 950 -7.96 -32.02 6.82
CA HIS A 950 -7.93 -30.57 6.64
C HIS A 950 -9.11 -29.88 7.34
N GLU A 951 -9.20 -30.02 8.68
CA GLU A 951 -10.25 -29.35 9.48
C GLU A 951 -10.21 -27.82 9.33
N GLU A 952 -9.03 -27.25 9.02
CA GLU A 952 -8.81 -25.83 8.78
C GLU A 952 -9.38 -25.30 7.45
N VAL A 953 -9.83 -26.15 6.52
CA VAL A 953 -10.32 -25.69 5.19
C VAL A 953 -11.43 -24.65 5.33
N LEU A 954 -12.19 -24.75 6.43
CA LEU A 954 -13.36 -23.93 6.75
C LEU A 954 -13.49 -23.68 8.27
N ALA A 955 -12.42 -23.83 9.06
CA ALA A 955 -12.34 -23.35 10.45
C ALA A 955 -11.83 -21.92 10.47
#